data_AF-A0A9E4ER75-F1
#
_entry.id   AF-A0A9E4ER75-F1
#
_cell.length_a   1.000
_cell.length_b   1.000
_cell.length_c   1.000
_cell.angle_alpha   90.00
_cell.angle_beta   90.00
_cell.angle_gamma   90.00
#
_symmetry.space_group_name_H-M   'P 1'
#
loop_
_entity.id
_entity.type
_entity.pdbx_description
1 polymer ?
#
loop_
_entity_poly.entity_id
_entity_poly.type
_entity_poly.pdbx_seq_one_letter_code
_entity_poly.pdbx_strand_id
1 'polypeptide(L)'
;MNVNPPIRLVLVLLLSACSGDEAAVTLSGAVARPGPYTHKPEWTVADYVKAAGGYTAEAVVSEGRLVRVQRDSVTNEETNRSWWPLVSSPVVFAGDLIFVPFRAYAVQMDTVRPVENLTIQWQDREYRAPEAWLAEGRTDSGAMVASIIGTGTVVGSEEGETLGRFQYLYLHLHPHVYDRLALPAGNPAENDLILEDAVGVHQSIFPRLRHRSGVRAEMPPDGYLRVLAGVWPKPRSKTMPGPGMRRRKYKDGREWTTFPDGRQRMVFPDGRVELELPGGARENRYADGRIEMTDARGNVRVTHPNGRIAASFADGNREERFADGRIVQHFKTGTRRTIFPDGSEKTRFEDGTLRVKRRNGTVEMTFPEGMTETRYADGRIVAVTGEGHRVTVFPNGRRLTRTLDGTVLEEFADGRRVQRGTDGERVEVFIDGTRRTFLKDGSSVIQKPDGARIERHADGLTVEMFPDGREVQTGADGVRLEVFPDGREVQTDARGNRLETFPDGRRFQSDPEGNHVEEFPDGTRIKTFVNAYGYWGRLRDDLADVDETPGRLPPGGRLRVAGAISPDFDDLMAAVFRLPDGNVFDLPVKRTDGRFSCVFPESVLAASGNYRVQVLAQLAEGSAVVADRSLVVGNPPPLGKLVLAVMPYRGPEDARSRLSRMIQAARSRLELPALEAHPQLMDAARARLWDALSSGGHATEPTAWGAESFTRGPSVEEVFTFMMHSAAQRRSILNREWKHMGLAVDQDGGDIVAVVILDNV
;
A
#
# COMPACT_ATOMS: atom_id res chain seq x y z
N MET A 1 -29.61 -14.77 -1.82
CA MET A 1 -28.63 -13.70 -2.05
C MET A 1 -27.84 -14.07 -3.30
N ASN A 2 -27.48 -13.12 -4.17
CA ASN A 2 -26.49 -13.34 -5.23
C ASN A 2 -25.90 -11.99 -5.70
N VAL A 3 -24.73 -12.00 -6.34
CA VAL A 3 -23.93 -10.80 -6.66
C VAL A 3 -23.66 -10.69 -8.18
N ASN A 4 -23.55 -9.44 -8.65
CA ASN A 4 -23.24 -8.93 -10.00
C ASN A 4 -21.97 -9.49 -10.71
N PRO A 5 -21.73 -9.20 -12.03
CA PRO A 5 -22.63 -8.77 -13.13
C PRO A 5 -22.57 -9.79 -14.32
N PRO A 6 -21.93 -9.66 -15.53
CA PRO A 6 -21.30 -8.55 -16.29
C PRO A 6 -21.91 -8.21 -17.70
N ILE A 7 -21.44 -7.08 -18.24
CA ILE A 7 -21.70 -6.38 -19.53
C ILE A 7 -21.33 -7.18 -20.82
N ARG A 8 -22.07 -7.04 -21.96
CA ARG A 8 -21.53 -6.66 -23.31
C ARG A 8 -22.52 -6.56 -24.51
N LEU A 9 -22.04 -5.86 -25.56
CA LEU A 9 -22.63 -5.63 -26.89
C LEU A 9 -22.92 -6.90 -27.72
N VAL A 10 -23.87 -6.81 -28.66
CA VAL A 10 -23.77 -7.32 -30.06
C VAL A 10 -24.37 -6.27 -31.05
N LEU A 11 -23.96 -6.32 -32.31
CA LEU A 11 -24.22 -5.40 -33.44
C LEU A 11 -24.87 -6.19 -34.62
N VAL A 12 -25.05 -5.56 -35.81
CA VAL A 12 -25.03 -6.17 -37.18
C VAL A 12 -26.38 -6.38 -37.95
N LEU A 13 -26.68 -5.42 -38.86
CA LEU A 13 -27.11 -5.57 -40.28
C LEU A 13 -28.46 -6.26 -40.66
N LEU A 14 -29.08 -6.12 -41.86
CA LEU A 14 -28.69 -5.66 -43.24
C LEU A 14 -29.95 -5.13 -44.04
N LEU A 15 -29.74 -4.37 -45.14
CA LEU A 15 -30.65 -4.08 -46.30
C LEU A 15 -31.95 -3.24 -46.05
N SER A 16 -32.25 -2.11 -46.72
CA SER A 16 -32.45 -1.77 -48.17
C SER A 16 -33.90 -1.95 -48.65
N ALA A 17 -34.52 -1.08 -49.49
CA ALA A 17 -34.10 0.19 -50.12
C ALA A 17 -35.32 1.00 -50.66
N CYS A 18 -35.06 2.20 -51.21
CA CYS A 18 -35.97 3.07 -52.01
C CYS A 18 -37.18 3.67 -51.25
N SER A 19 -37.78 4.80 -51.64
CA SER A 19 -37.45 5.93 -52.54
C SER A 19 -38.50 7.02 -52.23
N GLY A 20 -38.33 8.32 -52.42
CA GLY A 20 -37.38 9.09 -53.20
C GLY A 20 -38.07 10.43 -53.51
N ASP A 21 -37.58 11.49 -52.88
CA ASP A 21 -37.94 12.89 -53.12
C ASP A 21 -36.64 13.69 -52.86
N GLU A 22 -36.37 14.75 -53.61
CA GLU A 22 -35.09 15.46 -53.43
C GLU A 22 -35.05 16.17 -52.06
N ALA A 23 -34.13 15.72 -51.21
CA ALA A 23 -33.80 16.38 -49.97
C ALA A 23 -33.52 17.86 -50.21
N ALA A 24 -34.26 18.75 -49.54
CA ALA A 24 -34.11 20.20 -49.68
C ALA A 24 -33.91 20.87 -48.32
N VAL A 25 -33.17 21.99 -48.33
CA VAL A 25 -32.90 22.88 -47.19
C VAL A 25 -33.54 24.22 -47.51
N THR A 26 -34.33 24.78 -46.60
CA THR A 26 -35.00 26.08 -46.82
C THR A 26 -34.19 27.21 -46.19
N LEU A 27 -33.97 28.31 -46.91
CA LEU A 27 -33.36 29.53 -46.39
C LEU A 27 -34.39 30.65 -46.24
N SER A 28 -34.32 31.39 -45.12
CA SER A 28 -35.25 32.46 -44.78
C SER A 28 -34.59 33.59 -43.99
N GLY A 29 -35.21 34.78 -43.99
CA GLY A 29 -34.71 35.97 -43.31
C GLY A 29 -33.77 36.83 -44.18
N ALA A 30 -32.71 37.36 -43.58
CA ALA A 30 -31.83 38.40 -44.15
C ALA A 30 -30.81 37.87 -45.19
N VAL A 31 -31.30 37.18 -46.22
CA VAL A 31 -30.53 36.71 -47.38
C VAL A 31 -31.11 37.28 -48.67
N ALA A 32 -30.29 37.43 -49.71
CA ALA A 32 -30.71 38.10 -50.95
C ALA A 32 -31.84 37.35 -51.70
N ARG A 33 -31.90 36.00 -51.59
CA ARG A 33 -32.94 35.15 -52.19
C ARG A 33 -33.37 34.03 -51.22
N PRO A 34 -34.32 34.29 -50.31
CA PRO A 34 -34.90 33.24 -49.47
C PRO A 34 -35.73 32.26 -50.31
N GLY A 35 -35.75 30.98 -49.93
CA GLY A 35 -36.38 29.89 -50.69
C GLY A 35 -35.75 28.51 -50.40
N PRO A 36 -36.25 27.44 -51.04
CA PRO A 36 -35.67 26.10 -50.95
C PRO A 36 -34.44 25.92 -51.85
N TYR A 37 -33.48 25.11 -51.39
CA TYR A 37 -32.24 24.75 -52.08
C TYR A 37 -31.99 23.24 -51.93
N THR A 38 -31.57 22.54 -52.98
CA THR A 38 -31.26 21.09 -52.92
C THR A 38 -30.15 20.80 -51.90
N HIS A 39 -30.38 19.85 -51.00
CA HIS A 39 -29.43 19.40 -49.98
C HIS A 39 -28.23 18.72 -50.64
N LYS A 40 -27.05 18.99 -50.07
CA LYS A 40 -25.78 18.33 -50.41
C LYS A 40 -25.07 17.99 -49.09
N PRO A 41 -24.62 16.74 -48.88
CA PRO A 41 -23.97 16.33 -47.63
C PRO A 41 -22.74 17.17 -47.26
N GLU A 42 -21.97 17.58 -48.26
CA GLU A 42 -20.73 18.36 -48.10
C GLU A 42 -20.96 19.86 -47.80
N TRP A 43 -22.19 20.37 -47.94
CA TRP A 43 -22.45 21.82 -47.89
C TRP A 43 -22.71 22.33 -46.47
N THR A 44 -21.96 23.35 -46.09
CA THR A 44 -22.15 24.07 -44.82
C THR A 44 -23.27 25.10 -44.93
N VAL A 45 -23.74 25.63 -43.79
CA VAL A 45 -24.68 26.76 -43.73
C VAL A 45 -24.22 27.95 -44.59
N ALA A 46 -22.91 28.22 -44.65
CA ALA A 46 -22.35 29.31 -45.44
C ALA A 46 -22.46 29.07 -46.96
N ASP A 47 -22.37 27.82 -47.42
CA ASP A 47 -22.50 27.46 -48.84
C ASP A 47 -23.94 27.67 -49.35
N TYR A 48 -24.95 27.31 -48.54
CA TYR A 48 -26.34 27.62 -48.87
C TYR A 48 -26.61 29.13 -48.89
N VAL A 49 -26.08 29.91 -47.93
CA VAL A 49 -26.23 31.38 -47.93
C VAL A 49 -25.55 32.00 -49.16
N LYS A 50 -24.39 31.48 -49.57
CA LYS A 50 -23.71 31.89 -50.81
C LYS A 50 -24.55 31.56 -52.05
N ALA A 51 -25.19 30.39 -52.10
CA ALA A 51 -26.14 30.04 -53.17
C ALA A 51 -27.36 30.98 -53.19
N ALA A 52 -27.83 31.43 -52.02
CA ALA A 52 -28.89 32.43 -51.89
C ALA A 52 -28.51 33.85 -52.33
N GLY A 53 -27.30 34.06 -52.86
CA GLY A 53 -26.80 35.38 -53.28
C GLY A 53 -26.17 36.18 -52.15
N GLY A 54 -25.90 35.54 -51.01
CA GLY A 54 -25.31 36.16 -49.83
C GLY A 54 -26.32 36.82 -48.89
N TYR A 55 -25.76 37.52 -47.91
CA TYR A 55 -26.49 38.29 -46.90
C TYR A 55 -27.02 39.62 -47.47
N THR A 56 -28.12 40.12 -46.92
CA THR A 56 -28.47 41.55 -47.09
C THR A 56 -27.62 42.41 -46.16
N ALA A 57 -27.55 43.73 -46.40
CA ALA A 57 -26.82 44.67 -45.52
C ALA A 57 -27.30 44.60 -44.06
N GLU A 58 -28.60 44.31 -43.88
CA GLU A 58 -29.28 44.18 -42.60
C GLU A 58 -29.14 42.80 -41.94
N ALA A 59 -28.23 41.93 -42.38
CA ALA A 59 -28.05 40.61 -41.77
C ALA A 59 -27.21 40.62 -40.49
N VAL A 60 -27.61 39.83 -39.49
CA VAL A 60 -26.78 39.52 -38.31
C VAL A 60 -25.87 38.33 -38.64
N VAL A 61 -24.75 38.60 -39.30
CA VAL A 61 -23.78 37.59 -39.79
C VAL A 61 -23.00 36.85 -38.69
N SER A 62 -23.27 37.14 -37.41
CA SER A 62 -22.69 36.44 -36.25
C SER A 62 -23.54 35.26 -35.76
N GLU A 63 -24.85 35.27 -36.00
CA GLU A 63 -25.82 34.35 -35.38
C GLU A 63 -26.69 33.66 -36.44
N GLY A 64 -26.56 32.33 -36.55
CA GLY A 64 -27.39 31.50 -37.41
C GLY A 64 -28.41 30.70 -36.60
N ARG A 65 -29.65 30.60 -37.10
CA ARG A 65 -30.69 29.77 -36.49
C ARG A 65 -31.08 28.64 -37.45
N LEU A 66 -30.56 27.44 -37.20
CA LEU A 66 -31.05 26.23 -37.86
C LEU A 66 -32.24 25.66 -37.07
N VAL A 67 -33.32 25.30 -37.77
CA VAL A 67 -34.51 24.66 -37.21
C VAL A 67 -34.70 23.33 -37.92
N ARG A 68 -34.55 22.25 -37.15
CA ARG A 68 -34.73 20.86 -37.59
C ARG A 68 -36.06 20.32 -37.08
N VAL A 69 -36.80 19.61 -37.92
CA VAL A 69 -38.06 18.96 -37.56
C VAL A 69 -37.87 17.45 -37.63
N GLN A 70 -37.55 16.82 -36.49
CA GLN A 70 -37.67 15.37 -36.35
C GLN A 70 -39.14 14.99 -36.19
N ARG A 71 -39.55 13.89 -36.81
CA ARG A 71 -40.82 13.19 -36.54
C ARG A 71 -40.51 11.91 -35.78
N ASP A 72 -40.51 11.98 -34.46
CA ASP A 72 -40.56 10.80 -33.59
C ASP A 72 -41.99 10.60 -33.07
N SER A 73 -42.45 9.35 -33.05
CA SER A 73 -43.88 9.03 -33.09
C SER A 73 -44.59 8.92 -31.74
N VAL A 74 -44.00 9.42 -30.65
CA VAL A 74 -44.47 9.14 -29.27
C VAL A 74 -44.65 10.39 -28.39
N THR A 75 -43.91 11.48 -28.62
CA THR A 75 -44.05 12.73 -27.86
C THR A 75 -44.15 13.94 -28.77
N ASN A 76 -45.29 14.63 -28.72
CA ASN A 76 -45.43 15.94 -29.34
C ASN A 76 -44.65 16.98 -28.53
N GLU A 77 -43.90 17.83 -29.23
CA GLU A 77 -42.98 18.87 -28.72
C GLU A 77 -41.64 18.40 -28.13
N GLU A 78 -40.60 18.43 -28.97
CA GLU A 78 -39.47 19.33 -28.70
C GLU A 78 -38.83 19.81 -30.02
N THR A 79 -39.10 21.05 -30.44
CA THR A 79 -38.33 21.67 -31.53
C THR A 79 -37.03 22.20 -30.93
N ASN A 80 -35.90 21.54 -31.17
CA ASN A 80 -34.61 21.97 -30.65
C ASN A 80 -34.13 23.27 -31.35
N ARG A 81 -34.59 24.41 -30.83
CA ARG A 81 -34.34 25.77 -31.32
C ARG A 81 -33.01 26.33 -30.80
N SER A 82 -31.92 25.58 -30.99
CA SER A 82 -30.58 26.02 -30.58
C SER A 82 -30.11 27.20 -31.45
N TRP A 83 -29.46 28.19 -30.83
CA TRP A 83 -28.79 29.31 -31.49
C TRP A 83 -27.31 28.97 -31.65
N TRP A 84 -26.73 29.26 -32.83
CA TRP A 84 -25.37 28.84 -33.17
C TRP A 84 -24.51 30.02 -33.65
N PRO A 85 -23.26 30.16 -33.19
CA PRO A 85 -22.26 30.97 -33.88
C PRO A 85 -21.97 30.35 -35.25
N LEU A 86 -21.97 31.15 -36.32
CA LEU A 86 -21.77 30.65 -37.70
C LEU A 86 -20.42 29.94 -37.90
N VAL A 87 -19.39 30.30 -37.12
CA VAL A 87 -18.05 29.70 -37.13
C VAL A 87 -18.03 28.24 -36.64
N SER A 88 -19.10 27.78 -35.97
CA SER A 88 -19.27 26.41 -35.47
C SER A 88 -20.62 25.84 -35.93
N SER A 89 -20.93 26.01 -37.22
CA SER A 89 -22.20 25.57 -37.82
C SER A 89 -22.38 24.04 -37.74
N PRO A 90 -23.60 23.54 -37.48
CA PRO A 90 -23.89 22.11 -37.47
C PRO A 90 -23.87 21.50 -38.87
N VAL A 91 -23.74 20.17 -38.95
CA VAL A 91 -24.03 19.40 -40.17
C VAL A 91 -25.50 19.61 -40.54
N VAL A 92 -25.74 20.08 -41.77
CA VAL A 92 -27.08 20.33 -42.33
C VAL A 92 -27.64 19.04 -42.92
N PHE A 93 -28.92 18.76 -42.70
CA PHE A 93 -29.63 17.59 -43.22
C PHE A 93 -30.83 18.00 -44.10
N ALA A 94 -31.36 17.00 -44.82
CA ALA A 94 -32.62 17.08 -45.53
C ALA A 94 -33.75 17.62 -44.63
N GLY A 95 -34.51 18.62 -45.10
CA GLY A 95 -35.65 19.20 -44.40
C GLY A 95 -35.32 20.30 -43.38
N ASP A 96 -34.05 20.68 -43.22
CA ASP A 96 -33.68 21.79 -42.33
C ASP A 96 -34.15 23.16 -42.86
N LEU A 97 -34.52 24.05 -41.92
CA LEU A 97 -34.73 25.48 -42.16
C LEU A 97 -33.57 26.28 -41.58
N ILE A 98 -32.81 26.97 -42.44
CA ILE A 98 -31.78 27.95 -42.07
C ILE A 98 -32.42 29.35 -42.07
N PHE A 99 -32.49 29.97 -40.90
CA PHE A 99 -32.97 31.34 -40.73
C PHE A 99 -31.82 32.29 -40.36
N VAL A 100 -31.67 33.36 -41.13
CA VAL A 100 -30.73 34.45 -40.87
C VAL A 100 -31.49 35.65 -40.30
N PRO A 101 -31.23 36.09 -39.05
CA PRO A 101 -31.96 37.21 -38.46
C PRO A 101 -31.59 38.55 -39.11
N PHE A 102 -32.60 39.43 -39.22
CA PHE A 102 -32.41 40.85 -39.50
C PHE A 102 -31.80 41.56 -38.29
N ARG A 103 -31.00 42.59 -38.55
CA ARG A 103 -30.46 43.51 -37.55
C ARG A 103 -31.63 44.28 -36.94
N ALA A 104 -31.68 44.28 -35.61
CA ALA A 104 -32.72 44.94 -34.85
C ALA A 104 -32.10 46.03 -33.95
N TYR A 105 -32.47 47.26 -34.23
CA TYR A 105 -31.91 48.49 -33.69
C TYR A 105 -32.65 48.94 -32.42
N ALA A 106 -31.91 49.45 -31.44
CA ALA A 106 -32.52 50.16 -30.32
C ALA A 106 -32.95 51.56 -30.79
N VAL A 107 -34.24 51.88 -30.66
CA VAL A 107 -34.75 53.21 -30.97
C VAL A 107 -34.44 54.13 -29.80
N GLN A 108 -33.58 55.13 -30.03
CA GLN A 108 -33.25 56.17 -29.06
C GLN A 108 -34.09 57.41 -29.34
N MET A 109 -34.91 57.79 -28.36
CA MET A 109 -35.55 59.11 -28.27
C MET A 109 -34.92 59.81 -27.07
N ASP A 110 -34.11 60.82 -27.33
CA ASP A 110 -33.31 61.55 -26.33
C ASP A 110 -33.52 63.08 -26.37
N THR A 111 -34.19 63.58 -27.40
CA THR A 111 -34.34 65.00 -27.69
C THR A 111 -35.75 65.30 -28.20
N VAL A 112 -36.26 66.50 -27.88
CA VAL A 112 -37.51 67.03 -28.43
C VAL A 112 -37.29 68.40 -29.04
N ARG A 113 -38.04 68.69 -30.10
CA ARG A 113 -37.98 69.95 -30.87
C ARG A 113 -39.40 70.52 -31.00
N PRO A 114 -39.62 71.84 -30.87
CA PRO A 114 -40.90 72.44 -31.21
C PRO A 114 -41.12 72.36 -32.72
N VAL A 115 -42.37 72.21 -33.14
CA VAL A 115 -42.81 72.15 -34.54
C VAL A 115 -44.06 73.00 -34.70
N GLU A 116 -44.03 73.94 -35.63
CA GLU A 116 -45.14 74.84 -35.93
C GLU A 116 -45.72 74.54 -37.32
N ASN A 117 -47.04 74.67 -37.45
CA ASN A 117 -47.79 74.51 -38.70
C ASN A 117 -47.48 73.20 -39.46
N LEU A 118 -47.22 72.12 -38.70
CA LEU A 118 -46.92 70.81 -39.23
C LEU A 118 -48.04 70.33 -40.17
N THR A 119 -47.65 69.87 -41.35
CA THR A 119 -48.53 69.21 -42.31
C THR A 119 -47.85 67.95 -42.82
N ILE A 120 -48.48 66.79 -42.67
CA ILE A 120 -47.98 65.51 -43.19
C ILE A 120 -49.03 64.89 -44.10
N GLN A 121 -48.67 64.61 -45.34
CA GLN A 121 -49.49 63.92 -46.33
C GLN A 121 -49.20 62.41 -46.30
N TRP A 122 -50.22 61.56 -46.13
CA TRP A 122 -50.07 60.11 -46.16
C TRP A 122 -51.36 59.43 -46.62
N GLN A 123 -51.25 58.64 -47.70
CA GLN A 123 -52.40 58.06 -48.42
C GLN A 123 -53.37 59.15 -48.93
N ASP A 124 -54.65 59.00 -48.66
CA ASP A 124 -55.78 59.88 -48.99
C ASP A 124 -55.97 61.05 -47.99
N ARG A 125 -54.98 61.32 -47.13
CA ARG A 125 -55.19 62.11 -45.89
C ARG A 125 -54.04 63.05 -45.57
N GLU A 126 -54.43 64.19 -45.00
CA GLU A 126 -53.52 65.20 -44.48
C GLU A 126 -53.64 65.33 -42.96
N TYR A 127 -52.51 65.34 -42.27
CA TYR A 127 -52.42 65.46 -40.82
C TYR A 127 -51.83 66.83 -40.47
N ARG A 128 -52.66 67.73 -39.91
CA ARG A 128 -52.27 69.11 -39.57
C ARG A 128 -52.14 69.30 -38.07
N ALA A 129 -51.05 69.88 -37.59
CA ALA A 129 -50.88 70.30 -36.18
C ALA A 129 -50.29 71.73 -36.12
N PRO A 130 -51.04 72.74 -35.63
CA PRO A 130 -50.56 74.12 -35.56
C PRO A 130 -49.36 74.29 -34.63
N GLU A 131 -49.37 73.61 -33.47
CA GLU A 131 -48.30 73.58 -32.48
C GLU A 131 -48.12 72.14 -31.99
N ALA A 132 -46.89 71.64 -32.04
CA ALA A 132 -46.53 70.30 -31.57
C ALA A 132 -45.05 70.21 -31.16
N TRP A 133 -44.70 69.06 -30.59
CA TRP A 133 -43.33 68.69 -30.23
C TRP A 133 -42.95 67.39 -30.92
N LEU A 134 -41.84 67.38 -31.65
CA LEU A 134 -41.29 66.20 -32.32
C LEU A 134 -40.18 65.58 -31.47
N ALA A 135 -40.34 64.30 -31.13
CA ALA A 135 -39.26 63.43 -30.67
C ALA A 135 -38.86 62.48 -31.81
N GLU A 136 -37.60 62.54 -32.21
CA GLU A 136 -37.04 61.66 -33.23
C GLU A 136 -36.62 60.33 -32.59
N GLY A 137 -37.13 59.21 -33.09
CA GLY A 137 -36.62 57.89 -32.71
C GLY A 137 -35.49 57.48 -33.64
N ARG A 138 -34.28 57.85 -33.24
CA ARG A 138 -33.04 57.64 -33.99
C ARG A 138 -32.42 56.27 -33.70
N THR A 139 -31.65 55.80 -34.66
CA THR A 139 -30.81 54.61 -34.65
C THR A 139 -29.46 54.98 -35.27
N ASP A 140 -28.46 54.09 -35.19
CA ASP A 140 -27.19 54.21 -35.92
C ASP A 140 -27.37 54.29 -37.45
N SER A 141 -28.52 53.84 -37.98
CA SER A 141 -28.91 53.90 -39.39
C SER A 141 -29.88 55.05 -39.73
N GLY A 142 -30.22 55.93 -38.79
CA GLY A 142 -31.03 57.14 -39.03
C GLY A 142 -32.34 57.22 -38.25
N ALA A 143 -33.26 58.09 -38.66
CA ALA A 143 -34.56 58.28 -38.02
C ALA A 143 -35.58 57.25 -38.52
N MET A 144 -35.87 56.26 -37.70
CA MET A 144 -36.75 55.13 -38.02
C MET A 144 -38.21 55.39 -37.64
N VAL A 145 -38.42 56.17 -36.58
CA VAL A 145 -39.76 56.53 -36.08
C VAL A 145 -39.77 57.99 -35.64
N ALA A 146 -40.95 58.59 -35.57
CA ALA A 146 -41.14 59.92 -35.00
C ALA A 146 -42.42 59.96 -34.15
N SER A 147 -42.29 60.38 -32.90
CA SER A 147 -43.42 60.67 -32.01
C SER A 147 -43.64 62.18 -32.04
N ILE A 148 -44.85 62.62 -32.39
CA ILE A 148 -45.21 64.04 -32.46
C ILE A 148 -46.33 64.29 -31.44
N ILE A 149 -46.03 65.01 -30.36
CA ILE A 149 -46.94 65.27 -29.24
C ILE A 149 -47.52 66.68 -29.39
N GLY A 150 -48.83 66.79 -29.65
CA GLY A 150 -49.48 68.05 -29.98
C GLY A 150 -50.91 67.85 -30.47
N THR A 151 -51.76 68.87 -30.32
CA THR A 151 -53.16 68.80 -30.76
C THR A 151 -53.29 69.17 -32.23
N GLY A 152 -53.93 68.31 -33.02
CA GLY A 152 -54.14 68.54 -34.45
C GLY A 152 -55.38 67.85 -35.02
N THR A 153 -55.58 68.02 -36.33
CA THR A 153 -56.70 67.50 -37.11
C THR A 153 -56.24 66.57 -38.23
N VAL A 154 -57.08 65.60 -38.57
CA VAL A 154 -56.96 64.80 -39.80
C VAL A 154 -57.96 65.36 -40.80
N VAL A 155 -57.51 65.64 -42.01
CA VAL A 155 -58.28 66.20 -43.12
C VAL A 155 -58.33 65.16 -44.25
N GLY A 156 -59.48 65.04 -44.91
CA GLY A 156 -59.69 64.11 -46.03
C GLY A 156 -59.27 64.68 -47.38
N SER A 157 -59.57 63.94 -48.45
CA SER A 157 -59.30 64.36 -49.83
C SER A 157 -60.36 65.32 -50.41
N GLU A 158 -61.50 65.49 -49.75
CA GLU A 158 -62.53 66.47 -50.13
C GLU A 158 -62.28 67.82 -49.45
N GLU A 159 -62.53 68.92 -50.18
CA GLU A 159 -62.12 70.28 -49.78
C GLU A 159 -62.90 70.76 -48.53
N GLY A 160 -62.24 70.65 -47.36
CA GLY A 160 -62.79 71.06 -46.06
C GLY A 160 -63.18 69.91 -45.12
N GLU A 161 -63.09 68.65 -45.54
CA GLU A 161 -63.49 67.51 -44.72
C GLU A 161 -62.54 67.29 -43.52
N THR A 162 -63.02 67.43 -42.29
CA THR A 162 -62.25 67.09 -41.08
C THR A 162 -62.63 65.70 -40.56
N LEU A 163 -61.82 64.70 -40.89
CA LEU A 163 -61.98 63.29 -40.51
C LEU A 163 -61.76 63.01 -39.00
N GLY A 164 -61.07 63.89 -38.26
CA GLY A 164 -60.88 63.70 -36.83
C GLY A 164 -59.90 64.65 -36.15
N ARG A 165 -59.62 64.37 -34.86
CA ARG A 165 -58.64 65.11 -34.03
C ARG A 165 -57.71 64.15 -33.30
N PHE A 166 -56.49 64.61 -33.01
CA PHE A 166 -55.47 63.87 -32.26
C PHE A 166 -54.78 64.73 -31.20
N GLN A 167 -54.06 64.06 -30.29
CA GLN A 167 -53.13 64.64 -29.29
C GLN A 167 -51.70 64.11 -29.49
N TYR A 168 -51.52 63.08 -30.32
CA TYR A 168 -50.23 62.70 -30.87
C TYR A 168 -50.36 62.11 -32.28
N LEU A 169 -49.30 62.23 -33.07
CA LEU A 169 -49.00 61.37 -34.21
C LEU A 169 -47.84 60.44 -33.85
N TYR A 170 -47.83 59.25 -34.43
CA TYR A 170 -46.71 58.32 -34.38
C TYR A 170 -46.41 57.82 -35.80
N LEU A 171 -45.18 58.03 -36.26
CA LEU A 171 -44.71 57.62 -37.57
C LEU A 171 -43.74 56.44 -37.45
N HIS A 172 -43.85 55.47 -38.37
CA HIS A 172 -42.83 54.43 -38.59
C HIS A 172 -42.48 54.37 -40.07
N LEU A 173 -41.19 54.41 -40.39
CA LEU A 173 -40.70 54.74 -41.72
C LEU A 173 -39.29 54.18 -41.98
N HIS A 174 -38.91 54.10 -43.25
CA HIS A 174 -37.51 53.91 -43.64
C HIS A 174 -36.73 55.24 -43.52
N PRO A 175 -35.46 55.29 -43.07
CA PRO A 175 -34.72 56.54 -42.87
C PRO A 175 -34.71 57.49 -44.08
N HIS A 176 -34.53 56.98 -45.31
CA HIS A 176 -34.60 57.82 -46.54
C HIS A 176 -35.98 58.45 -46.80
N VAL A 177 -37.03 58.05 -46.07
CA VAL A 177 -38.33 58.72 -46.10
C VAL A 177 -38.37 59.87 -45.11
N TYR A 178 -37.63 59.80 -43.99
CA TYR A 178 -37.57 60.88 -43.00
C TYR A 178 -37.04 62.17 -43.63
N ASP A 179 -35.92 62.06 -44.33
CA ASP A 179 -35.25 63.19 -44.97
C ASP A 179 -36.12 63.82 -46.08
N ARG A 180 -37.07 63.05 -46.64
CA ARG A 180 -38.07 63.51 -47.61
C ARG A 180 -39.34 64.11 -46.98
N LEU A 181 -39.60 63.88 -45.70
CA LEU A 181 -40.74 64.48 -44.99
C LEU A 181 -40.50 65.94 -44.58
N ALA A 182 -39.24 66.40 -44.56
CA ALA A 182 -38.84 67.79 -44.35
C ALA A 182 -39.56 68.49 -43.17
N LEU A 183 -39.70 67.78 -42.04
CA LEU A 183 -40.51 68.23 -40.91
C LEU A 183 -39.99 69.58 -40.35
N PRO A 184 -40.83 70.62 -40.21
CA PRO A 184 -40.42 71.98 -39.84
C PRO A 184 -40.14 72.10 -38.33
N ALA A 185 -39.03 71.51 -37.89
CA ALA A 185 -38.65 71.43 -36.49
C ALA A 185 -37.59 72.48 -36.11
N GLY A 186 -37.82 73.15 -34.98
CA GLY A 186 -36.86 74.10 -34.39
C GLY A 186 -35.66 73.41 -33.72
N ASN A 187 -34.88 74.21 -32.99
CA ASN A 187 -33.76 73.71 -32.19
C ASN A 187 -34.24 72.72 -31.10
N PRO A 188 -33.40 71.75 -30.68
CA PRO A 188 -33.67 70.93 -29.51
C PRO A 188 -33.94 71.79 -28.27
N ALA A 189 -34.88 71.35 -27.43
CA ALA A 189 -35.26 72.02 -26.20
C ALA A 189 -35.32 71.04 -25.03
N GLU A 190 -34.93 71.50 -23.84
CA GLU A 190 -35.05 70.76 -22.59
C GLU A 190 -36.52 70.70 -22.15
N ASN A 191 -37.21 69.62 -22.52
CA ASN A 191 -38.59 69.36 -22.14
C ASN A 191 -38.82 67.86 -21.90
N ASP A 192 -38.13 67.34 -20.88
CA ASP A 192 -38.13 65.93 -20.46
C ASP A 192 -39.53 65.32 -20.32
N LEU A 193 -40.51 66.13 -19.90
CA LEU A 193 -41.89 65.70 -19.74
C LEU A 193 -42.50 65.24 -21.08
N ILE A 194 -42.24 65.98 -22.16
CA ILE A 194 -42.70 65.64 -23.51
C ILE A 194 -41.85 64.52 -24.11
N LEU A 195 -40.55 64.50 -23.84
CA LEU A 195 -39.66 63.42 -24.26
C LEU A 195 -40.11 62.07 -23.68
N GLU A 196 -40.40 62.02 -22.39
CA GLU A 196 -40.96 60.84 -21.72
C GLU A 196 -42.35 60.45 -22.27
N ASP A 197 -43.22 61.42 -22.58
CA ASP A 197 -44.54 61.14 -23.14
C ASP A 197 -44.41 60.54 -24.55
N ALA A 198 -43.46 61.03 -25.35
CA ALA A 198 -43.10 60.51 -26.67
C ALA A 198 -42.49 59.10 -26.61
N VAL A 199 -41.63 58.83 -25.62
CA VAL A 199 -41.10 57.49 -25.29
C VAL A 199 -42.23 56.56 -24.81
N GLY A 200 -43.20 57.06 -24.04
CA GLY A 200 -44.37 56.31 -23.59
C GLY A 200 -45.31 55.92 -24.75
N VAL A 201 -45.56 56.85 -25.67
CA VAL A 201 -46.28 56.57 -26.93
C VAL A 201 -45.52 55.51 -27.74
N HIS A 202 -44.21 55.67 -27.95
CA HIS A 202 -43.36 54.69 -28.62
C HIS A 202 -43.46 53.29 -27.98
N GLN A 203 -43.20 53.16 -26.67
CA GLN A 203 -43.27 51.88 -25.95
C GLN A 203 -44.67 51.23 -26.01
N SER A 204 -45.74 52.01 -26.15
CA SER A 204 -47.10 51.47 -26.27
C SER A 204 -47.51 51.09 -27.70
N ILE A 205 -47.06 51.83 -28.72
CA ILE A 205 -47.48 51.63 -30.12
C ILE A 205 -46.51 50.74 -30.87
N PHE A 206 -45.20 50.93 -30.67
CA PHE A 206 -44.16 50.24 -31.44
C PHE A 206 -44.24 48.71 -31.37
N PRO A 207 -44.52 48.08 -30.21
CA PRO A 207 -44.72 46.62 -30.10
C PRO A 207 -45.93 46.06 -30.87
N ARG A 208 -46.66 46.88 -31.65
CA ARG A 208 -47.81 46.50 -32.50
C ARG A 208 -47.57 46.76 -34.00
N LEU A 209 -46.41 47.28 -34.40
CA LEU A 209 -46.11 47.69 -35.80
C LEU A 209 -45.35 46.61 -36.60
N ARG A 210 -45.50 46.59 -37.93
CA ARG A 210 -44.67 45.73 -38.80
C ARG A 210 -43.22 46.24 -38.80
N HIS A 211 -42.25 45.36 -39.07
CA HIS A 211 -40.80 45.61 -39.05
C HIS A 211 -40.27 45.89 -37.61
N ARG A 212 -40.23 44.84 -36.78
CA ARG A 212 -39.79 44.92 -35.37
C ARG A 212 -39.39 43.54 -34.82
N SER A 213 -38.35 43.53 -33.99
CA SER A 213 -37.97 42.38 -33.17
C SER A 213 -38.16 42.74 -31.69
N GLY A 214 -39.29 42.31 -31.13
CA GLY A 214 -39.70 42.67 -29.75
C GLY A 214 -39.94 44.18 -29.59
N VAL A 215 -39.02 44.86 -28.91
CA VAL A 215 -39.01 46.33 -28.70
C VAL A 215 -37.97 47.05 -29.57
N ARG A 216 -37.24 46.33 -30.43
CA ARG A 216 -36.24 46.89 -31.35
C ARG A 216 -36.80 46.99 -32.77
N ALA A 217 -36.37 48.00 -33.51
CA ALA A 217 -36.83 48.22 -34.88
C ALA A 217 -36.00 47.42 -35.89
N GLU A 218 -36.66 46.76 -36.83
CA GLU A 218 -36.02 46.13 -38.00
C GLU A 218 -36.16 47.11 -39.16
N MET A 219 -35.15 47.21 -40.04
CA MET A 219 -35.20 48.13 -41.18
C MET A 219 -36.41 47.85 -42.08
N PRO A 220 -37.33 48.81 -42.28
CA PRO A 220 -38.39 48.68 -43.28
C PRO A 220 -37.81 48.70 -44.70
N PRO A 221 -38.54 48.23 -45.73
CA PRO A 221 -38.12 48.44 -47.12
C PRO A 221 -38.11 49.94 -47.46
N ASP A 222 -37.27 50.37 -48.40
CA ASP A 222 -37.23 51.79 -48.80
C ASP A 222 -38.58 52.25 -49.37
N GLY A 223 -38.92 53.52 -49.11
CA GLY A 223 -40.24 54.08 -49.35
C GLY A 223 -41.31 53.73 -48.30
N TYR A 224 -41.02 52.88 -47.30
CA TYR A 224 -41.99 52.58 -46.25
C TYR A 224 -42.32 53.83 -45.39
N LEU A 225 -43.63 54.10 -45.26
CA LEU A 225 -44.18 55.11 -44.36
C LEU A 225 -45.51 54.63 -43.79
N ARG A 226 -45.69 54.80 -42.49
CA ARG A 226 -46.97 54.62 -41.80
C ARG A 226 -47.19 55.68 -40.74
N VAL A 227 -48.32 56.38 -40.82
CA VAL A 227 -48.75 57.37 -39.83
C VAL A 227 -49.87 56.80 -38.97
N LEU A 228 -49.85 57.07 -37.66
CA LEU A 228 -50.91 56.74 -36.71
C LEU A 228 -51.26 57.97 -35.88
N ALA A 229 -52.52 58.39 -35.90
CA ALA A 229 -53.05 59.47 -35.07
C ALA A 229 -53.77 58.89 -33.83
N GLY A 230 -53.64 59.54 -32.67
CA GLY A 230 -54.28 59.06 -31.43
C GLY A 230 -54.49 60.12 -30.35
N VAL A 231 -55.18 59.72 -29.28
CA VAL A 231 -55.54 60.56 -28.12
C VAL A 231 -55.27 59.82 -26.81
N TRP A 232 -55.14 60.56 -25.70
CA TRP A 232 -54.88 59.98 -24.39
C TRP A 232 -56.15 59.36 -23.76
N PRO A 233 -56.14 58.09 -23.34
CA PRO A 233 -57.33 57.43 -22.79
C PRO A 233 -57.63 57.82 -21.33
N LYS A 234 -58.92 57.98 -20.99
CA LYS A 234 -59.37 58.41 -19.66
C LYS A 234 -59.18 57.32 -18.57
N PRO A 235 -59.00 57.72 -17.29
CA PRO A 235 -58.87 56.79 -16.16
C PRO A 235 -60.04 55.82 -15.96
N ARG A 236 -59.73 54.59 -15.48
CA ARG A 236 -60.72 53.65 -14.89
C ARG A 236 -60.79 53.77 -13.36
N SER A 237 -59.68 53.64 -12.63
CA SER A 237 -59.63 54.00 -11.20
C SER A 237 -58.23 54.47 -10.75
N LYS A 238 -58.04 54.67 -9.43
CA LYS A 238 -56.71 54.89 -8.80
C LYS A 238 -55.87 53.61 -8.73
N THR A 239 -56.49 52.46 -8.45
CA THR A 239 -55.83 51.16 -8.23
C THR A 239 -55.71 50.32 -9.49
N MET A 240 -56.64 50.49 -10.44
CA MET A 240 -56.51 50.00 -11.81
C MET A 240 -56.28 51.21 -12.74
N PRO A 241 -55.02 51.54 -13.05
CA PRO A 241 -54.75 52.45 -14.15
C PRO A 241 -55.28 51.86 -15.46
N GLY A 242 -56.25 52.52 -16.07
CA GLY A 242 -56.57 52.31 -17.49
C GLY A 242 -55.36 52.68 -18.37
N PRO A 243 -55.34 52.28 -19.65
CA PRO A 243 -54.14 52.15 -20.49
C PRO A 243 -53.55 53.50 -20.99
N GLY A 244 -53.30 54.44 -20.08
CA GLY A 244 -52.78 55.78 -20.36
C GLY A 244 -51.95 56.33 -19.22
N MET A 245 -50.95 57.14 -19.58
CA MET A 245 -49.98 57.72 -18.67
C MET A 245 -50.61 58.80 -17.77
N ARG A 246 -50.05 59.01 -16.57
CA ARG A 246 -50.52 60.01 -15.60
C ARG A 246 -49.33 60.58 -14.83
N ARG A 247 -49.34 61.88 -14.54
CA ARG A 247 -48.41 62.53 -13.62
C ARG A 247 -49.15 63.24 -12.48
N ARG A 248 -48.50 63.37 -11.32
CA ARG A 248 -48.95 64.16 -10.17
C ARG A 248 -47.75 64.73 -9.42
N LYS A 249 -47.62 66.05 -9.41
CA LYS A 249 -46.67 66.78 -8.54
C LYS A 249 -47.27 67.02 -7.16
N TYR A 250 -46.46 66.90 -6.12
CA TYR A 250 -46.82 67.10 -4.72
C TYR A 250 -46.24 68.42 -4.19
N LYS A 251 -46.82 68.96 -3.11
CA LYS A 251 -46.36 70.24 -2.50
C LYS A 251 -44.94 70.17 -1.92
N ASP A 252 -44.44 68.97 -1.65
CA ASP A 252 -43.09 68.70 -1.15
C ASP A 252 -42.07 68.47 -2.28
N GLY A 253 -42.43 68.80 -3.54
CA GLY A 253 -41.57 68.66 -4.71
C GLY A 253 -41.52 67.26 -5.32
N ARG A 254 -42.10 66.23 -4.68
CA ARG A 254 -42.14 64.88 -5.25
C ARG A 254 -43.02 64.79 -6.49
N GLU A 255 -42.63 63.95 -7.44
CA GLU A 255 -43.41 63.69 -8.67
C GLU A 255 -43.71 62.20 -8.84
N TRP A 256 -45.00 61.88 -8.83
CA TRP A 256 -45.50 60.53 -9.08
C TRP A 256 -45.96 60.40 -10.54
N THR A 257 -45.50 59.35 -11.21
CA THR A 257 -45.89 58.98 -12.58
C THR A 257 -46.51 57.59 -12.58
N THR A 258 -47.61 57.36 -13.30
CA THR A 258 -48.09 56.02 -13.67
C THR A 258 -47.99 55.85 -15.17
N PHE A 259 -47.42 54.75 -15.63
CA PHE A 259 -47.27 54.44 -17.06
C PHE A 259 -48.43 53.54 -17.58
N PRO A 260 -48.68 53.50 -18.90
CA PRO A 260 -49.78 52.72 -19.49
C PRO A 260 -49.70 51.20 -19.24
N ASP A 261 -48.52 50.69 -18.87
CA ASP A 261 -48.25 49.29 -18.54
C ASP A 261 -48.45 48.95 -17.06
N GLY A 262 -48.77 49.94 -16.22
CA GLY A 262 -48.96 49.79 -14.78
C GLY A 262 -47.73 50.05 -13.91
N ARG A 263 -46.54 50.35 -14.48
CA ARG A 263 -45.40 50.86 -13.70
C ARG A 263 -45.78 52.14 -12.97
N GLN A 264 -45.29 52.31 -11.74
CA GLN A 264 -45.37 53.55 -10.98
C GLN A 264 -43.98 54.06 -10.65
N ARG A 265 -43.72 55.36 -10.84
CA ARG A 265 -42.46 56.01 -10.46
C ARG A 265 -42.73 57.12 -9.47
N MET A 266 -41.88 57.28 -8.47
CA MET A 266 -41.81 58.44 -7.59
C MET A 266 -40.41 59.06 -7.70
N VAL A 267 -40.33 60.30 -8.17
CA VAL A 267 -39.10 61.11 -8.16
C VAL A 267 -39.13 61.99 -6.91
N PHE A 268 -38.01 62.06 -6.20
CA PHE A 268 -37.84 62.82 -4.96
C PHE A 268 -36.91 64.04 -5.18
N PRO A 269 -37.05 65.12 -4.39
CA PRO A 269 -36.21 66.33 -4.52
C PRO A 269 -34.70 66.11 -4.27
N ASP A 270 -34.32 65.00 -3.64
CA ASP A 270 -32.94 64.58 -3.38
C ASP A 270 -32.29 63.82 -4.56
N GLY A 271 -32.99 63.73 -5.70
CA GLY A 271 -32.56 62.97 -6.88
C GLY A 271 -32.80 61.46 -6.78
N ARG A 272 -33.42 60.95 -5.69
CA ARG A 272 -33.82 59.56 -5.58
C ARG A 272 -35.03 59.27 -6.49
N VAL A 273 -35.02 58.11 -7.14
CA VAL A 273 -36.14 57.63 -7.96
C VAL A 273 -36.54 56.24 -7.50
N GLU A 274 -37.76 56.09 -7.00
CA GLU A 274 -38.39 54.77 -6.78
C GLU A 274 -39.22 54.40 -8.02
N LEU A 275 -39.12 53.15 -8.48
CA LEU A 275 -39.88 52.60 -9.60
C LEU A 275 -40.47 51.24 -9.21
N GLU A 276 -41.79 51.18 -9.04
CA GLU A 276 -42.55 49.95 -8.79
C GLU A 276 -43.06 49.35 -10.10
N LEU A 277 -42.78 48.07 -10.32
CA LEU A 277 -43.10 47.33 -11.54
C LEU A 277 -44.40 46.51 -11.39
N PRO A 278 -45.15 46.28 -12.49
CA PRO A 278 -46.26 45.33 -12.49
C PRO A 278 -45.80 43.95 -11.98
N GLY A 279 -46.41 43.47 -10.90
CA GLY A 279 -45.98 42.27 -10.18
C GLY A 279 -45.25 42.51 -8.86
N GLY A 280 -45.02 43.77 -8.45
CA GLY A 280 -44.58 44.13 -7.09
C GLY A 280 -43.07 44.18 -6.85
N ALA A 281 -42.26 43.99 -7.88
CA ALA A 281 -40.83 44.31 -7.82
C ALA A 281 -40.60 45.83 -7.78
N ARG A 282 -39.52 46.29 -7.15
CA ARG A 282 -39.21 47.72 -6.92
C ARG A 282 -37.74 48.02 -7.21
N GLU A 283 -37.48 49.11 -7.91
CA GLU A 283 -36.14 49.61 -8.23
C GLU A 283 -35.96 51.01 -7.64
N ASN A 284 -35.00 51.18 -6.72
CA ASN A 284 -34.60 52.45 -6.12
C ASN A 284 -33.27 52.90 -6.73
N ARG A 285 -33.26 54.00 -7.47
CA ARG A 285 -32.05 54.69 -7.92
C ARG A 285 -31.74 55.84 -6.98
N TYR A 286 -30.47 55.99 -6.60
CA TYR A 286 -30.00 57.03 -5.70
C TYR A 286 -29.04 57.99 -6.43
N ALA A 287 -28.95 59.23 -5.98
CA ALA A 287 -28.13 60.27 -6.61
C ALA A 287 -26.61 59.99 -6.55
N ASP A 288 -26.15 59.06 -5.71
CA ASP A 288 -24.77 58.55 -5.68
C ASP A 288 -24.48 57.53 -6.80
N GLY A 289 -25.47 57.19 -7.64
CA GLY A 289 -25.38 56.18 -8.69
C GLY A 289 -25.63 54.74 -8.21
N ARG A 290 -26.00 54.53 -6.94
CA ARG A 290 -26.41 53.22 -6.42
C ARG A 290 -27.81 52.86 -6.93
N ILE A 291 -28.00 51.60 -7.31
CA ILE A 291 -29.29 51.04 -7.73
C ILE A 291 -29.63 49.84 -6.85
N GLU A 292 -30.78 49.86 -6.18
CA GLU A 292 -31.27 48.79 -5.31
C GLU A 292 -32.56 48.20 -5.90
N MET A 293 -32.54 46.92 -6.24
CA MET A 293 -33.63 46.22 -6.92
C MET A 293 -34.18 45.10 -6.03
N THR A 294 -35.42 45.24 -5.57
CA THR A 294 -36.14 44.25 -4.77
C THR A 294 -37.11 43.49 -5.66
N ASP A 295 -36.98 42.15 -5.73
CA ASP A 295 -37.90 41.32 -6.51
C ASP A 295 -39.22 41.04 -5.77
N ALA A 296 -40.20 40.46 -6.47
CA ALA A 296 -41.51 40.11 -5.92
C ALA A 296 -41.48 38.99 -4.85
N ARG A 297 -40.30 38.42 -4.55
CA ARG A 297 -40.07 37.43 -3.48
C ARG A 297 -39.34 38.04 -2.28
N GLY A 298 -38.98 39.32 -2.33
CA GLY A 298 -38.23 40.03 -1.28
C GLY A 298 -36.71 39.88 -1.36
N ASN A 299 -36.16 39.33 -2.45
CA ASN A 299 -34.70 39.34 -2.66
C ASN A 299 -34.26 40.74 -3.10
N VAL A 300 -33.24 41.30 -2.46
CA VAL A 300 -32.75 42.67 -2.69
C VAL A 300 -31.37 42.63 -3.34
N ARG A 301 -31.20 43.27 -4.50
CA ARG A 301 -29.91 43.40 -5.20
C ARG A 301 -29.49 44.87 -5.28
N VAL A 302 -28.47 45.24 -4.53
CA VAL A 302 -27.79 46.53 -4.61
C VAL A 302 -26.64 46.45 -5.61
N THR A 303 -26.59 47.37 -6.56
CA THR A 303 -25.47 47.58 -7.49
C THR A 303 -24.86 48.95 -7.17
N HIS A 304 -23.56 48.99 -6.90
CA HIS A 304 -22.81 50.19 -6.55
C HIS A 304 -22.02 50.74 -7.75
N PRO A 305 -21.72 52.05 -7.81
CA PRO A 305 -20.95 52.67 -8.90
C PRO A 305 -19.58 52.03 -9.16
N ASN A 306 -18.94 51.47 -8.12
CA ASN A 306 -17.64 50.80 -8.20
C ASN A 306 -17.72 49.34 -8.71
N GLY A 307 -18.82 48.94 -9.33
CA GLY A 307 -19.04 47.59 -9.85
C GLY A 307 -19.31 46.51 -8.81
N ARG A 308 -19.32 46.83 -7.50
CA ARG A 308 -19.74 45.89 -6.46
C ARG A 308 -21.25 45.64 -6.53
N ILE A 309 -21.65 44.38 -6.56
CA ILE A 309 -23.05 43.93 -6.51
C ILE A 309 -23.25 43.16 -5.21
N ALA A 310 -24.18 43.59 -4.36
CA ALA A 310 -24.57 42.86 -3.15
C ALA A 310 -26.02 42.39 -3.27
N ALA A 311 -26.25 41.09 -3.22
CA ALA A 311 -27.56 40.46 -3.21
C ALA A 311 -27.87 39.88 -1.82
N SER A 312 -29.01 40.22 -1.24
CA SER A 312 -29.57 39.63 -0.03
C SER A 312 -30.81 38.84 -0.41
N PHE A 313 -30.90 37.59 0.02
CA PHE A 313 -31.96 36.66 -0.35
C PHE A 313 -32.97 36.47 0.79
N ALA A 314 -34.22 36.15 0.45
CA ALA A 314 -35.32 36.01 1.41
C ALA A 314 -35.15 34.84 2.41
N ASP A 315 -34.22 33.91 2.13
CA ASP A 315 -33.83 32.84 3.06
C ASP A 315 -32.90 33.33 4.20
N GLY A 316 -32.35 34.54 4.08
CA GLY A 316 -31.38 35.16 4.99
C GLY A 316 -29.92 35.05 4.56
N ASN A 317 -29.63 34.46 3.39
CA ASN A 317 -28.30 34.43 2.81
C ASN A 317 -27.98 35.75 2.08
N ARG A 318 -26.70 36.06 1.90
CA ARG A 318 -26.21 37.23 1.16
C ARG A 318 -24.99 36.88 0.31
N GLU A 319 -24.90 37.42 -0.89
CA GLU A 319 -23.74 37.28 -1.78
C GLU A 319 -23.24 38.65 -2.22
N GLU A 320 -21.93 38.84 -2.28
CA GLU A 320 -21.29 40.03 -2.83
C GLU A 320 -20.34 39.67 -3.97
N ARG A 321 -20.50 40.31 -5.12
CA ARG A 321 -19.60 40.19 -6.28
C ARG A 321 -18.83 41.49 -6.43
N PHE A 322 -17.52 41.39 -6.66
CA PHE A 322 -16.60 42.51 -6.77
C PHE A 322 -16.06 42.61 -8.20
N ALA A 323 -15.62 43.80 -8.61
CA ALA A 323 -15.10 44.06 -9.96
C ALA A 323 -13.78 43.31 -10.28
N ASP A 324 -13.07 42.82 -9.26
CA ASP A 324 -11.91 41.93 -9.38
C ASP A 324 -12.29 40.48 -9.74
N GLY A 325 -13.59 40.15 -9.81
CA GLY A 325 -14.12 38.80 -10.04
C GLY A 325 -14.31 37.96 -8.77
N ARG A 326 -13.97 38.49 -7.59
CA ARG A 326 -14.16 37.79 -6.30
C ARG A 326 -15.64 37.76 -5.92
N ILE A 327 -16.08 36.62 -5.36
CA ILE A 327 -17.42 36.44 -4.80
C ILE A 327 -17.31 36.15 -3.30
N VAL A 328 -18.13 36.78 -2.47
CA VAL A 328 -18.19 36.57 -1.02
C VAL A 328 -19.63 36.22 -0.62
N GLN A 329 -19.86 34.97 -0.27
CA GLN A 329 -21.12 34.45 0.24
C GLN A 329 -21.12 34.47 1.76
N HIS A 330 -22.18 35.01 2.35
CA HIS A 330 -22.49 35.03 3.78
C HIS A 330 -23.78 34.23 3.96
N PHE A 331 -23.69 33.08 4.61
CA PHE A 331 -24.83 32.21 4.87
C PHE A 331 -25.48 32.56 6.21
N LYS A 332 -26.79 32.30 6.33
CA LYS A 332 -27.55 32.47 7.58
C LYS A 332 -26.98 31.68 8.76
N THR A 333 -26.26 30.59 8.48
CA THR A 333 -25.56 29.71 9.44
C THR A 333 -24.17 30.24 9.86
N GLY A 334 -24.03 31.56 10.02
CA GLY A 334 -22.77 32.29 10.34
C GLY A 334 -21.62 32.15 9.32
N THR A 335 -21.71 31.18 8.40
CA THR A 335 -20.63 30.71 7.54
C THR A 335 -20.36 31.70 6.42
N ARG A 336 -19.08 31.97 6.14
CA ARG A 336 -18.64 32.92 5.12
C ARG A 336 -17.68 32.26 4.13
N ARG A 337 -18.08 32.16 2.87
CA ARG A 337 -17.29 31.58 1.77
C ARG A 337 -16.84 32.67 0.81
N THR A 338 -15.54 32.76 0.55
CA THR A 338 -14.96 33.60 -0.50
C THR A 338 -14.52 32.70 -1.65
N ILE A 339 -14.87 33.06 -2.88
CA ILE A 339 -14.42 32.42 -4.12
C ILE A 339 -13.57 33.46 -4.86
N PHE A 340 -12.37 33.07 -5.28
CA PHE A 340 -11.42 33.94 -5.95
C PHE A 340 -11.41 33.70 -7.48
N PRO A 341 -10.93 34.66 -8.28
CA PRO A 341 -10.96 34.56 -9.75
C PRO A 341 -10.16 33.39 -10.33
N ASP A 342 -9.19 32.84 -9.59
CA ASP A 342 -8.39 31.68 -9.99
C ASP A 342 -9.10 30.33 -9.75
N GLY A 343 -10.31 30.34 -9.20
CA GLY A 343 -11.07 29.16 -8.80
C GLY A 343 -10.74 28.60 -7.42
N SER A 344 -9.88 29.27 -6.65
CA SER A 344 -9.65 28.94 -5.23
C SER A 344 -10.80 29.43 -4.34
N GLU A 345 -10.99 28.78 -3.19
CA GLU A 345 -12.06 29.08 -2.24
C GLU A 345 -11.52 29.16 -0.80
N LYS A 346 -12.10 30.04 0.02
CA LYS A 346 -11.84 30.16 1.46
C LYS A 346 -13.15 30.27 2.23
N THR A 347 -13.53 29.21 2.94
CA THR A 347 -14.71 29.17 3.83
C THR A 347 -14.28 29.30 5.27
N ARG A 348 -14.86 30.24 6.02
CA ARG A 348 -14.89 30.22 7.49
C ARG A 348 -16.27 29.76 7.93
N PHE A 349 -16.34 28.74 8.76
CA PHE A 349 -17.56 28.24 9.39
C PHE A 349 -17.82 28.96 10.72
N GLU A 350 -19.03 28.79 11.27
CA GLU A 350 -19.50 29.46 12.50
C GLU A 350 -18.75 29.03 13.77
N ASP A 351 -18.35 27.75 13.83
CA ASP A 351 -17.46 27.18 14.87
C ASP A 351 -16.05 27.81 14.89
N GLY A 352 -15.69 28.60 13.86
CA GLY A 352 -14.37 29.17 13.66
C GLY A 352 -13.49 28.41 12.66
N THR A 353 -13.86 27.18 12.28
CA THR A 353 -13.10 26.32 11.35
C THR A 353 -12.88 27.04 10.02
N LEU A 354 -11.65 26.95 9.51
CA LEU A 354 -11.24 27.55 8.24
C LEU A 354 -10.89 26.48 7.22
N ARG A 355 -11.59 26.46 6.08
CA ARG A 355 -11.33 25.58 4.93
C ARG A 355 -10.80 26.39 3.75
N VAL A 356 -9.67 26.00 3.17
CA VAL A 356 -9.06 26.61 1.98
C VAL A 356 -8.91 25.57 0.87
N LYS A 357 -9.57 25.76 -0.27
CA LYS A 357 -9.41 24.94 -1.47
C LYS A 357 -8.55 25.70 -2.48
N ARG A 358 -7.38 25.19 -2.81
CA ARG A 358 -6.48 25.76 -3.82
C ARG A 358 -6.88 25.34 -5.24
N ARG A 359 -6.43 26.12 -6.24
CA ARG A 359 -6.62 25.84 -7.67
C ARG A 359 -6.11 24.47 -8.12
N ASN A 360 -5.10 23.89 -7.44
CA ASN A 360 -4.58 22.55 -7.70
C ASN A 360 -5.43 21.41 -7.08
N GLY A 361 -6.62 21.69 -6.56
CA GLY A 361 -7.50 20.72 -5.91
C GLY A 361 -7.14 20.37 -4.45
N THR A 362 -6.03 20.87 -3.91
CA THR A 362 -5.69 20.65 -2.49
C THR A 362 -6.66 21.39 -1.58
N VAL A 363 -7.20 20.70 -0.57
CA VAL A 363 -8.10 21.27 0.45
C VAL A 363 -7.43 21.21 1.81
N GLU A 364 -7.15 22.37 2.39
CA GLU A 364 -6.72 22.54 3.77
C GLU A 364 -7.92 22.86 4.67
N MET A 365 -7.86 22.39 5.92
CA MET A 365 -8.77 22.70 7.00
C MET A 365 -7.97 22.99 8.28
N THR A 366 -8.40 23.99 9.03
CA THR A 366 -7.83 24.41 10.31
C THR A 366 -8.98 24.55 11.30
N PHE A 367 -8.97 23.72 12.34
CA PHE A 367 -10.02 23.69 13.36
C PHE A 367 -9.65 24.62 14.55
N PRO A 368 -10.61 24.99 15.42
CA PRO A 368 -10.38 25.96 16.49
C PRO A 368 -9.28 25.57 17.49
N GLU A 369 -9.09 24.27 17.70
CA GLU A 369 -8.11 23.69 18.62
C GLU A 369 -6.68 23.58 18.02
N GLY A 370 -6.40 24.29 16.92
CA GLY A 370 -5.10 24.26 16.24
C GLY A 370 -4.85 23.00 15.39
N MET A 371 -5.69 21.98 15.49
CA MET A 371 -5.68 20.82 14.60
C MET A 371 -5.78 21.27 13.13
N THR A 372 -5.00 20.64 12.25
CA THR A 372 -5.05 20.88 10.81
C THR A 372 -5.22 19.59 10.01
N GLU A 373 -5.84 19.69 8.84
CA GLU A 373 -5.98 18.59 7.87
C GLU A 373 -5.75 19.12 6.45
N THR A 374 -4.95 18.42 5.64
CA THR A 374 -4.69 18.73 4.23
C THR A 374 -4.99 17.52 3.36
N ARG A 375 -6.04 17.60 2.54
CA ARG A 375 -6.40 16.61 1.53
C ARG A 375 -5.80 17.03 0.18
N TYR A 376 -4.97 16.17 -0.39
CA TYR A 376 -4.31 16.39 -1.67
C TYR A 376 -5.10 15.72 -2.81
N ALA A 377 -4.92 16.19 -4.05
CA ALA A 377 -5.64 15.68 -5.23
C ALA A 377 -5.24 14.24 -5.64
N ASP A 378 -4.12 13.74 -5.11
CA ASP A 378 -3.68 12.33 -5.22
C ASP A 378 -4.47 11.38 -4.28
N GLY A 379 -5.35 11.91 -3.41
CA GLY A 379 -6.08 11.16 -2.38
C GLY A 379 -5.34 11.03 -1.04
N ARG A 380 -4.12 11.55 -0.92
CA ARG A 380 -3.35 11.57 0.33
C ARG A 380 -3.92 12.60 1.29
N ILE A 381 -3.95 12.27 2.58
CA ILE A 381 -4.38 13.15 3.66
C ILE A 381 -3.21 13.34 4.62
N VAL A 382 -2.93 14.57 5.03
CA VAL A 382 -1.95 14.89 6.09
C VAL A 382 -2.65 15.71 7.16
N ALA A 383 -2.69 15.21 8.40
CA ALA A 383 -3.25 15.91 9.54
C ALA A 383 -2.19 16.17 10.62
N VAL A 384 -2.42 17.19 11.44
CA VAL A 384 -1.69 17.44 12.69
C VAL A 384 -2.72 17.57 13.81
N THR A 385 -2.60 16.76 14.86
CA THR A 385 -3.49 16.80 16.04
C THR A 385 -3.22 18.02 16.92
N GLY A 386 -4.11 18.32 17.88
CA GLY A 386 -3.86 19.35 18.90
C GLY A 386 -2.59 19.08 19.74
N GLU A 387 -2.20 17.80 19.88
CA GLU A 387 -0.96 17.35 20.53
C GLU A 387 0.27 17.43 19.60
N GLY A 388 0.15 18.08 18.44
CA GLY A 388 1.23 18.24 17.45
C GLY A 388 1.61 16.96 16.69
N HIS A 389 0.91 15.84 16.90
CA HIS A 389 1.23 14.57 16.24
C HIS A 389 0.81 14.62 14.77
N ARG A 390 1.71 14.25 13.85
CA ARG A 390 1.48 14.33 12.40
C ARG A 390 1.06 12.98 11.83
N VAL A 391 -0.19 12.86 11.42
CA VAL A 391 -0.75 11.68 10.74
C VAL A 391 -0.73 11.90 9.22
N THR A 392 -0.39 10.88 8.45
CA THR A 392 -0.47 10.87 6.98
C THR A 392 -1.14 9.59 6.51
N VAL A 393 -2.30 9.70 5.86
CA VAL A 393 -3.02 8.58 5.24
C VAL A 393 -2.74 8.61 3.74
N PHE A 394 -2.33 7.47 3.18
CA PHE A 394 -2.03 7.28 1.77
C PHE A 394 -3.24 6.64 1.03
N PRO A 395 -3.37 6.83 -0.30
CA PRO A 395 -4.48 6.29 -1.08
C PRO A 395 -4.61 4.75 -1.05
N ASN A 396 -3.52 4.04 -0.72
CA ASN A 396 -3.49 2.58 -0.57
C ASN A 396 -3.89 2.09 0.83
N GLY A 397 -4.50 2.94 1.66
CA GLY A 397 -4.93 2.62 3.02
C GLY A 397 -3.82 2.63 4.08
N ARG A 398 -2.54 2.75 3.70
CA ARG A 398 -1.46 2.89 4.71
C ARG A 398 -1.61 4.21 5.47
N ARG A 399 -1.46 4.15 6.79
CA ARG A 399 -1.48 5.29 7.71
C ARG A 399 -0.13 5.39 8.42
N LEU A 400 0.46 6.58 8.43
CA LEU A 400 1.76 6.90 9.00
C LEU A 400 1.58 8.00 10.05
N THR A 401 1.73 7.66 11.33
CA THR A 401 1.71 8.60 12.45
C THR A 401 3.14 8.89 12.89
N ARG A 402 3.47 10.17 13.09
CA ARG A 402 4.69 10.62 13.76
C ARG A 402 4.30 11.40 14.99
N THR A 403 4.61 10.87 16.16
CA THR A 403 4.34 11.47 17.46
C THR A 403 5.36 12.56 17.80
N LEU A 404 5.09 13.36 18.83
CA LEU A 404 5.88 14.57 19.15
C LEU A 404 7.29 14.25 19.68
N ASP A 405 7.46 13.11 20.34
CA ASP A 405 8.73 12.55 20.80
C ASP A 405 9.67 12.15 19.66
N GLY A 406 9.12 11.90 18.46
CA GLY A 406 9.84 11.43 17.28
C GLY A 406 9.53 9.99 16.87
N THR A 407 8.80 9.23 17.69
CA THR A 407 8.39 7.85 17.37
C THR A 407 7.51 7.80 16.11
N VAL A 408 7.67 6.75 15.31
CA VAL A 408 6.96 6.57 14.04
C VAL A 408 6.15 5.28 14.08
N LEU A 409 4.85 5.38 13.80
CA LEU A 409 3.93 4.25 13.70
C LEU A 409 3.37 4.16 12.27
N GLU A 410 3.58 3.05 11.59
CA GLU A 410 2.95 2.73 10.30
C GLU A 410 1.91 1.61 10.50
N GLU A 411 0.68 1.87 10.05
CA GLU A 411 -0.43 0.92 9.99
C GLU A 411 -0.71 0.62 8.52
N PHE A 412 -0.78 -0.66 8.15
CA PHE A 412 -0.95 -1.13 6.78
C PHE A 412 -2.36 -1.71 6.56
N ALA A 413 -2.82 -1.73 5.30
CA ALA A 413 -4.17 -2.17 4.94
C ALA A 413 -4.42 -3.68 5.13
N ASP A 414 -3.36 -4.47 5.33
CA ASP A 414 -3.37 -5.89 5.72
C ASP A 414 -3.49 -6.11 7.25
N GLY A 415 -3.61 -5.03 8.03
CA GLY A 415 -3.66 -5.07 9.48
C GLY A 415 -2.30 -5.08 10.18
N ARG A 416 -1.18 -5.18 9.44
CA ARG A 416 0.17 -5.11 10.00
C ARG A 416 0.43 -3.71 10.57
N ARG A 417 1.13 -3.66 11.71
CA ARG A 417 1.59 -2.43 12.35
C ARG A 417 3.10 -2.47 12.54
N VAL A 418 3.78 -1.34 12.34
CA VAL A 418 5.22 -1.19 12.51
C VAL A 418 5.50 0.10 13.29
N GLN A 419 5.98 -0.03 14.52
CA GLN A 419 6.50 1.07 15.34
C GLN A 419 8.02 1.14 15.21
N ARG A 420 8.57 2.36 15.19
CA ARG A 420 10.00 2.64 15.26
C ARG A 420 10.22 3.67 16.38
N GLY A 421 10.93 3.28 17.42
CA GLY A 421 11.34 4.15 18.52
C GLY A 421 12.44 5.13 18.12
N THR A 422 12.73 6.07 19.01
CA THR A 422 13.78 7.11 18.85
C THR A 422 15.17 6.60 19.22
N ASP A 423 15.23 5.50 19.97
CA ASP A 423 16.43 4.77 20.38
C ASP A 423 17.01 3.86 19.28
N GLY A 424 16.15 3.39 18.38
CA GLY A 424 16.43 2.43 17.32
C GLY A 424 15.58 1.14 17.38
N GLU A 425 14.75 0.92 18.41
CA GLU A 425 13.86 -0.24 18.45
C GLU A 425 12.86 -0.20 17.28
N ARG A 426 12.63 -1.34 16.63
CA ARG A 426 11.50 -1.53 15.72
C ARG A 426 10.63 -2.68 16.20
N VAL A 427 9.35 -2.41 16.43
CA VAL A 427 8.34 -3.43 16.74
C VAL A 427 7.41 -3.59 15.54
N GLU A 428 7.25 -4.82 15.07
CA GLU A 428 6.26 -5.18 14.06
C GLU A 428 5.21 -6.11 14.68
N VAL A 429 3.93 -5.84 14.43
CA VAL A 429 2.80 -6.67 14.87
C VAL A 429 1.99 -7.07 13.65
N PHE A 430 1.70 -8.36 13.52
CA PHE A 430 1.01 -8.96 12.39
C PHE A 430 -0.45 -9.33 12.77
N ILE A 431 -1.30 -9.54 11.77
CA ILE A 431 -2.75 -9.75 11.96
C ILE A 431 -3.09 -11.08 12.65
N ASP A 432 -2.18 -12.05 12.62
CA ASP A 432 -2.26 -13.30 13.39
C ASP A 432 -2.00 -13.09 14.91
N GLY A 433 -1.45 -11.94 15.29
CA GLY A 433 -0.99 -11.63 16.65
C GLY A 433 0.50 -11.84 16.88
N THR A 434 1.26 -12.30 15.88
CA THR A 434 2.72 -12.44 15.99
C THR A 434 3.35 -11.05 16.14
N ARG A 435 4.25 -10.90 17.13
CA ARG A 435 5.08 -9.72 17.36
C ARG A 435 6.53 -10.01 16.99
N ARG A 436 7.22 -9.05 16.37
CA ARG A 436 8.66 -9.08 16.10
C ARG A 436 9.29 -7.77 16.59
N THR A 437 10.11 -7.84 17.62
CA THR A 437 10.96 -6.73 18.08
C THR A 437 12.36 -6.88 17.48
N PHE A 438 12.93 -5.79 17.00
CA PHE A 438 14.33 -5.65 16.60
C PHE A 438 14.97 -4.57 17.47
N LEU A 439 16.07 -4.91 18.12
CA LEU A 439 16.79 -4.07 19.07
C LEU A 439 17.99 -3.38 18.39
N LYS A 440 18.49 -2.32 19.03
CA LYS A 440 19.55 -1.43 18.50
C LYS A 440 20.90 -2.12 18.30
N ASP A 441 21.19 -3.13 19.10
CA ASP A 441 22.39 -3.97 19.06
C ASP A 441 22.38 -4.97 17.88
N GLY A 442 21.24 -5.16 17.22
CA GLY A 442 21.02 -6.17 16.18
C GLY A 442 20.28 -7.41 16.67
N SER A 443 20.05 -7.53 17.98
CA SER A 443 19.26 -8.63 18.55
C SER A 443 17.79 -8.54 18.11
N SER A 444 17.08 -9.67 18.07
CA SER A 444 15.66 -9.71 17.69
C SER A 444 14.88 -10.76 18.47
N VAL A 445 13.60 -10.47 18.73
CA VAL A 445 12.66 -11.33 19.44
C VAL A 445 11.40 -11.50 18.61
N ILE A 446 11.04 -12.74 18.29
CA ILE A 446 9.77 -13.11 17.67
C ILE A 446 8.92 -13.78 18.74
N GLN A 447 7.74 -13.23 19.02
CA GLN A 447 6.76 -13.81 19.95
C GLN A 447 5.48 -14.15 19.19
N LYS A 448 5.02 -15.39 19.30
CA LYS A 448 3.81 -15.90 18.65
C LYS A 448 2.58 -15.86 19.56
N PRO A 449 1.35 -15.96 19.02
CA PRO A 449 0.11 -16.01 19.81
C PRO A 449 -0.04 -17.27 20.67
N ASP A 450 0.63 -18.36 20.30
CA ASP A 450 0.66 -19.65 21.03
C ASP A 450 1.58 -19.62 22.27
N GLY A 451 2.28 -18.50 22.52
CA GLY A 451 3.26 -18.34 23.60
C GLY A 451 4.70 -18.64 23.19
N ALA A 452 4.94 -19.26 22.03
CA ALA A 452 6.30 -19.56 21.58
C ALA A 452 7.10 -18.27 21.33
N ARG A 453 8.37 -18.26 21.74
CA ARG A 453 9.27 -17.10 21.62
C ARG A 453 10.62 -17.54 21.09
N ILE A 454 11.10 -16.84 20.06
CA ILE A 454 12.42 -17.06 19.44
C ILE A 454 13.23 -15.78 19.61
N GLU A 455 14.34 -15.87 20.30
CA GLU A 455 15.30 -14.78 20.51
C GLU A 455 16.57 -15.07 19.73
N ARG A 456 17.15 -14.05 19.12
CA ARG A 456 18.41 -14.10 18.40
C ARG A 456 19.25 -12.93 18.86
N HIS A 457 20.35 -13.22 19.53
CA HIS A 457 21.23 -12.24 20.14
C HIS A 457 22.34 -11.83 19.16
N ALA A 458 22.90 -10.63 19.34
CA ALA A 458 23.90 -10.06 18.45
C ALA A 458 25.25 -10.82 18.42
N ASP A 459 25.49 -11.69 19.40
CA ASP A 459 26.65 -12.61 19.49
C ASP A 459 26.46 -13.92 18.71
N GLY A 460 25.24 -14.17 18.20
CA GLY A 460 24.87 -15.39 17.48
C GLY A 460 24.10 -16.43 18.31
N LEU A 461 23.96 -16.24 19.63
CA LEU A 461 23.11 -17.10 20.45
C LEU A 461 21.65 -17.03 19.97
N THR A 462 21.01 -18.18 19.82
CA THR A 462 19.57 -18.30 19.55
C THR A 462 18.90 -19.04 20.69
N VAL A 463 17.77 -18.54 21.19
CA VAL A 463 16.97 -19.15 22.26
C VAL A 463 15.54 -19.34 21.76
N GLU A 464 15.05 -20.57 21.72
CA GLU A 464 13.69 -20.93 21.33
C GLU A 464 12.92 -21.50 22.53
N MET A 465 12.00 -20.71 23.09
CA MET A 465 11.01 -21.14 24.08
C MET A 465 9.75 -21.66 23.38
N PHE A 466 9.31 -22.86 23.75
CA PHE A 466 8.16 -23.56 23.18
C PHE A 466 6.92 -23.47 24.11
N PRO A 467 5.68 -23.58 23.59
CA PRO A 467 4.45 -23.45 24.40
C PRO A 467 4.25 -24.50 25.49
N ASP A 468 4.99 -25.61 25.44
CA ASP A 468 5.02 -26.66 26.45
C ASP A 468 5.99 -26.35 27.62
N GLY A 469 6.73 -25.25 27.55
CA GLY A 469 7.73 -24.82 28.54
C GLY A 469 9.15 -25.35 28.27
N ARG A 470 9.37 -26.07 27.17
CA ARG A 470 10.72 -26.47 26.72
C ARG A 470 11.48 -25.25 26.20
N GLU A 471 12.77 -25.17 26.50
CA GLU A 471 13.69 -24.18 25.96
C GLU A 471 14.78 -24.86 25.13
N VAL A 472 15.20 -24.23 24.03
CA VAL A 472 16.33 -24.68 23.21
C VAL A 472 17.26 -23.51 22.96
N GLN A 473 18.44 -23.54 23.56
CA GLN A 473 19.53 -22.64 23.26
C GLN A 473 20.43 -23.25 22.17
N THR A 474 20.98 -22.41 21.29
CA THR A 474 22.00 -22.81 20.29
C THR A 474 23.04 -21.70 20.17
N GLY A 475 24.28 -22.02 20.52
CA GLY A 475 25.42 -21.10 20.49
C GLY A 475 26.02 -20.94 19.08
N ALA A 476 26.84 -19.90 18.91
CA ALA A 476 27.55 -19.61 17.66
C ALA A 476 28.63 -20.65 17.30
N ASP A 477 29.03 -21.49 18.27
CA ASP A 477 29.92 -22.65 18.12
C ASP A 477 29.19 -23.92 17.63
N GLY A 478 27.85 -23.87 17.51
CA GLY A 478 27.01 -25.01 17.15
C GLY A 478 26.62 -25.90 18.33
N VAL A 479 27.00 -25.56 19.57
CA VAL A 479 26.55 -26.28 20.77
C VAL A 479 25.08 -25.95 21.03
N ARG A 480 24.27 -27.00 21.22
CA ARG A 480 22.83 -26.92 21.48
C ARG A 480 22.53 -27.42 22.89
N LEU A 481 21.69 -26.69 23.63
CA LEU A 481 21.19 -27.08 24.95
C LEU A 481 19.67 -27.08 24.91
N GLU A 482 19.04 -28.22 25.18
CA GLU A 482 17.59 -28.34 25.31
C GLU A 482 17.23 -28.54 26.79
N VAL A 483 16.49 -27.61 27.39
CA VAL A 483 15.97 -27.69 28.76
C VAL A 483 14.50 -28.07 28.69
N PHE A 484 14.11 -29.10 29.44
CA PHE A 484 12.75 -29.63 29.46
C PHE A 484 11.98 -29.18 30.72
N PRO A 485 10.63 -29.13 30.69
CA PRO A 485 9.81 -28.69 31.83
C PRO A 485 9.92 -29.56 33.09
N ASP A 486 10.45 -30.77 32.97
CA ASP A 486 10.74 -31.68 34.07
C ASP A 486 12.08 -31.38 34.77
N GLY A 487 12.88 -30.45 34.23
CA GLY A 487 14.22 -30.11 34.70
C GLY A 487 15.34 -30.97 34.08
N ARG A 488 15.04 -31.83 33.10
CA ARG A 488 16.07 -32.53 32.34
C ARG A 488 16.73 -31.57 31.35
N GLU A 489 18.04 -31.63 31.26
CA GLU A 489 18.86 -30.91 30.30
C GLU A 489 19.46 -31.87 29.28
N VAL A 490 19.54 -31.48 28.01
CA VAL A 490 20.16 -32.24 26.93
C VAL A 490 21.09 -31.32 26.14
N GLN A 491 22.38 -31.40 26.43
CA GLN A 491 23.42 -30.74 25.65
C GLN A 491 23.82 -31.63 24.46
N THR A 492 24.11 -31.03 23.31
CA THR A 492 24.69 -31.71 22.13
C THR A 492 25.74 -30.79 21.51
N ASP A 493 26.94 -31.32 21.25
CA ASP A 493 28.04 -30.56 20.65
C ASP A 493 27.99 -30.58 19.11
N ALA A 494 28.84 -29.77 18.47
CA ALA A 494 28.94 -29.69 17.01
C ALA A 494 29.47 -30.96 16.32
N ARG A 495 29.87 -31.99 17.08
CA ARG A 495 30.25 -33.33 16.57
C ARG A 495 29.13 -34.36 16.72
N GLY A 496 28.06 -34.02 17.44
CA GLY A 496 26.96 -34.92 17.77
C GLY A 496 27.12 -35.69 19.08
N ASN A 497 28.15 -35.40 19.89
CA ASN A 497 28.24 -35.94 21.25
C ASN A 497 27.13 -35.33 22.10
N ARG A 498 26.44 -36.15 22.88
CA ARG A 498 25.22 -35.77 23.61
C ARG A 498 25.35 -36.09 25.08
N LEU A 499 25.08 -35.11 25.94
CA LEU A 499 25.05 -35.21 27.40
C LEU A 499 23.64 -34.87 27.89
N GLU A 500 22.94 -35.86 28.45
CA GLU A 500 21.73 -35.63 29.24
C GLU A 500 22.11 -35.47 30.72
N THR A 501 21.56 -34.47 31.40
CA THR A 501 21.56 -34.36 32.87
C THR A 501 20.12 -34.43 33.35
N PHE A 502 19.82 -35.32 34.29
CA PHE A 502 18.49 -35.53 34.85
C PHE A 502 18.30 -34.79 36.18
N PRO A 503 17.06 -34.47 36.60
CA PRO A 503 16.78 -33.72 37.84
C PRO A 503 17.25 -34.41 39.13
N ASP A 504 17.46 -35.73 39.09
CA ASP A 504 18.00 -36.53 40.19
C ASP A 504 19.53 -36.46 40.31
N GLY A 505 20.20 -35.74 39.41
CA GLY A 505 21.66 -35.63 39.31
C GLY A 505 22.31 -36.73 38.47
N ARG A 506 21.55 -37.71 37.95
CA ARG A 506 22.06 -38.72 37.02
C ARG A 506 22.44 -38.07 35.69
N ARG A 507 23.46 -38.60 35.03
CA ARG A 507 23.94 -38.15 33.72
C ARG A 507 24.02 -39.29 32.73
N PHE A 508 23.78 -38.99 31.46
CA PHE A 508 23.94 -39.93 30.35
C PHE A 508 24.71 -39.25 29.22
N GLN A 509 25.99 -39.60 29.06
CA GLN A 509 26.83 -39.14 27.97
C GLN A 509 26.85 -40.19 26.86
N SER A 510 26.80 -39.78 25.58
CA SER A 510 26.83 -40.67 24.42
C SER A 510 27.55 -40.03 23.23
N ASP A 511 28.20 -40.87 22.41
CA ASP A 511 28.84 -40.47 21.15
C ASP A 511 27.99 -40.91 19.91
N PRO A 512 28.26 -40.36 18.71
CA PRO A 512 27.59 -40.78 17.48
C PRO A 512 27.74 -42.27 17.14
N GLU A 513 28.84 -42.89 17.58
CA GLU A 513 29.12 -44.32 17.44
C GLU A 513 28.23 -45.21 18.33
N GLY A 514 27.52 -44.63 19.31
CA GLY A 514 26.55 -45.29 20.17
C GLY A 514 27.14 -45.96 21.41
N ASN A 515 28.39 -45.64 21.76
CA ASN A 515 28.93 -45.85 23.09
C ASN A 515 28.29 -44.83 24.04
N HIS A 516 28.21 -45.16 25.32
CA HIS A 516 27.65 -44.26 26.32
C HIS A 516 28.15 -44.55 27.73
N VAL A 517 28.02 -43.55 28.60
CA VAL A 517 28.30 -43.62 30.03
C VAL A 517 27.10 -43.07 30.77
N GLU A 518 26.46 -43.93 31.57
CA GLU A 518 25.44 -43.51 32.54
C GLU A 518 26.12 -43.33 33.90
N GLU A 519 26.18 -42.10 34.39
CA GLU A 519 26.78 -41.71 35.67
C GLU A 519 25.67 -41.42 36.70
N PHE A 520 25.77 -42.04 37.87
CA PHE A 520 24.80 -41.95 38.95
C PHE A 520 25.27 -40.99 40.05
N PRO A 521 24.36 -40.40 40.86
CA PRO A 521 24.72 -39.42 41.90
C PRO A 521 25.66 -39.92 43.01
N ASP A 522 25.85 -41.23 43.13
CA ASP A 522 26.80 -41.86 44.05
C ASP A 522 28.23 -41.97 43.49
N GLY A 523 28.43 -41.57 42.22
CA GLY A 523 29.69 -41.70 41.48
C GLY A 523 29.84 -43.02 40.72
N THR A 524 28.85 -43.92 40.78
CA THR A 524 28.83 -45.15 39.97
C THR A 524 28.64 -44.80 38.50
N ARG A 525 29.35 -45.49 37.60
CA ARG A 525 29.30 -45.28 36.14
C ARG A 525 29.10 -46.60 35.41
N ILE A 526 28.01 -46.72 34.67
CA ILE A 526 27.78 -47.82 33.72
C ILE A 526 28.31 -47.37 32.35
N LYS A 527 29.49 -47.87 31.96
CA LYS A 527 30.06 -47.63 30.63
C LYS A 527 29.64 -48.73 29.67
N THR A 528 29.06 -48.37 28.54
CA THR A 528 28.61 -49.29 27.50
C THR A 528 29.31 -49.01 26.18
N PHE A 529 30.02 -50.00 25.64
CA PHE A 529 30.84 -49.86 24.45
C PHE A 529 30.35 -50.77 23.31
N VAL A 530 30.25 -50.24 22.09
CA VAL A 530 29.68 -50.93 20.91
C VAL A 530 30.67 -51.88 20.26
N ASN A 531 31.91 -51.43 20.02
CA ASN A 531 32.99 -52.26 19.45
C ASN A 531 34.00 -52.71 20.52
N ALA A 532 33.49 -53.00 21.71
CA ALA A 532 34.27 -53.11 22.94
C ALA A 532 35.37 -54.18 22.94
N TYR A 533 35.19 -55.26 22.17
CA TYR A 533 36.11 -56.40 22.21
C TYR A 533 37.27 -56.29 21.21
N GLY A 534 37.43 -55.11 20.59
CA GLY A 534 38.69 -54.70 19.97
C GLY A 534 39.82 -54.53 21.01
N TYR A 535 41.05 -54.35 20.52
CA TYR A 535 42.22 -54.06 21.36
C TYR A 535 42.32 -52.54 21.55
N TRP A 536 42.27 -52.08 22.80
CA TRP A 536 42.34 -50.64 23.12
C TRP A 536 43.77 -50.23 23.54
N GLY A 537 44.72 -51.17 23.53
CA GLY A 537 46.14 -50.88 23.76
C GLY A 537 46.80 -50.29 22.50
N ARG A 538 48.00 -49.73 22.68
CA ARG A 538 48.76 -49.12 21.59
C ARG A 538 49.31 -50.19 20.65
N LEU A 539 48.99 -50.07 19.36
CA LEU A 539 49.61 -50.85 18.29
C LEU A 539 51.02 -50.30 17.98
N ARG A 540 51.94 -51.20 17.61
CA ARG A 540 53.27 -50.91 17.04
C ARG A 540 53.31 -51.38 15.58
N ASP A 541 52.44 -50.81 14.77
CA ASP A 541 52.35 -51.06 13.32
C ASP A 541 53.60 -50.57 12.56
N ASP A 542 54.39 -49.68 13.17
CA ASP A 542 55.75 -49.31 12.73
C ASP A 542 56.73 -50.49 12.67
N LEU A 543 56.46 -51.61 13.35
CA LEU A 543 57.33 -52.78 13.39
C LEU A 543 56.94 -53.89 12.39
N ALA A 544 55.68 -53.93 11.92
CA ALA A 544 55.22 -54.96 10.98
C ALA A 544 53.96 -54.54 10.20
N ASP A 545 54.02 -54.62 8.87
CA ASP A 545 52.87 -54.48 7.98
C ASP A 545 52.29 -55.86 7.66
N VAL A 546 50.97 -56.04 7.81
CA VAL A 546 50.33 -57.37 7.89
C VAL A 546 49.22 -57.53 6.88
N ASP A 547 49.45 -58.49 5.96
CA ASP A 547 48.60 -58.86 4.83
C ASP A 547 47.13 -59.06 5.23
N GLU A 548 46.21 -58.86 4.29
CA GLU A 548 44.78 -59.06 4.52
C GLU A 548 44.47 -60.48 5.00
N THR A 549 43.88 -60.58 6.20
CA THR A 549 43.43 -61.83 6.81
C THR A 549 41.93 -62.02 6.63
N PRO A 550 41.42 -63.24 6.33
CA PRO A 550 39.99 -63.48 6.21
C PRO A 550 39.27 -63.24 7.55
N GLY A 551 38.35 -62.27 7.59
CA GLY A 551 37.57 -61.94 8.80
C GLY A 551 36.58 -63.02 9.24
N ARG A 552 36.36 -64.07 8.44
CA ARG A 552 35.51 -65.22 8.79
C ARG A 552 36.06 -66.53 8.21
N LEU A 553 35.97 -67.61 8.98
CA LEU A 553 36.32 -68.99 8.59
C LEU A 553 35.24 -69.99 9.07
N PRO A 554 35.13 -71.18 8.46
CA PRO A 554 34.38 -72.30 9.04
C PRO A 554 35.11 -72.87 10.28
N PRO A 555 34.42 -73.62 11.17
CA PRO A 555 35.09 -74.37 12.24
C PRO A 555 36.09 -75.37 11.67
N GLY A 556 37.30 -75.41 12.23
CA GLY A 556 38.44 -76.17 11.70
C GLY A 556 39.13 -75.53 10.49
N GLY A 557 38.71 -74.33 10.05
CA GLY A 557 39.32 -73.62 8.94
C GLY A 557 40.76 -73.18 9.24
N ARG A 558 41.64 -73.28 8.23
CA ARG A 558 43.05 -72.84 8.34
C ARG A 558 43.15 -71.33 8.17
N LEU A 559 43.68 -70.63 9.18
CA LEU A 559 44.12 -69.24 9.05
C LEU A 559 45.62 -69.21 8.71
N ARG A 560 46.00 -68.42 7.69
CA ARG A 560 47.37 -67.93 7.51
C ARG A 560 47.40 -66.45 7.86
N VAL A 561 48.42 -66.01 8.60
CA VAL A 561 48.77 -64.60 8.75
C VAL A 561 50.20 -64.44 8.22
N ALA A 562 50.44 -63.36 7.48
CA ALA A 562 51.73 -63.05 6.88
C ALA A 562 51.87 -61.53 6.74
N GLY A 563 53.09 -61.07 6.44
CA GLY A 563 53.36 -59.64 6.31
C GLY A 563 54.82 -59.33 6.03
N ALA A 564 55.13 -58.04 5.90
CA ALA A 564 56.49 -57.52 5.98
C ALA A 564 56.85 -57.22 7.45
N ILE A 565 58.14 -57.14 7.75
CA ILE A 565 58.64 -56.79 9.07
C ILE A 565 59.72 -55.72 8.98
N SER A 566 59.83 -54.86 10.01
CA SER A 566 60.98 -53.98 10.16
C SER A 566 62.29 -54.79 10.25
N PRO A 567 63.38 -54.36 9.57
CA PRO A 567 64.68 -55.02 9.67
C PRO A 567 65.34 -54.84 11.05
N ASP A 568 64.92 -53.86 11.83
CA ASP A 568 65.50 -53.53 13.15
C ASP A 568 64.94 -54.42 14.28
N PHE A 569 64.31 -55.56 13.94
CA PHE A 569 63.47 -56.29 14.89
C PHE A 569 63.42 -57.83 14.71
N ASP A 570 63.91 -58.59 15.70
CA ASP A 570 64.37 -59.98 15.51
C ASP A 570 63.44 -61.14 15.93
N ASP A 571 62.43 -60.97 16.80
CA ASP A 571 61.57 -62.10 17.23
C ASP A 571 60.04 -61.83 17.16
N LEU A 572 59.32 -62.67 16.41
CA LEU A 572 57.86 -62.57 16.25
C LEU A 572 57.13 -63.83 16.72
N MET A 573 56.05 -63.58 17.45
CA MET A 573 55.09 -64.57 17.90
C MET A 573 53.70 -64.21 17.36
N ALA A 574 52.93 -65.20 16.94
CA ALA A 574 51.52 -65.01 16.57
C ALA A 574 50.64 -65.72 17.59
N ALA A 575 49.75 -64.97 18.22
CA ALA A 575 48.84 -65.45 19.24
C ALA A 575 47.40 -65.40 18.72
N VAL A 576 46.57 -66.37 19.11
CA VAL A 576 45.11 -66.28 18.94
C VAL A 576 44.39 -66.65 20.24
N PHE A 577 43.35 -65.91 20.58
CA PHE A 577 42.48 -66.23 21.71
C PHE A 577 41.01 -66.02 21.35
N ARG A 578 40.11 -66.74 22.02
CA ARG A 578 38.66 -66.61 21.89
C ARG A 578 38.14 -65.55 22.85
N LEU A 579 37.20 -64.71 22.42
CA LEU A 579 36.58 -63.68 23.27
C LEU A 579 35.37 -64.20 24.07
N PRO A 580 35.06 -63.59 25.23
CA PRO A 580 35.92 -62.65 25.96
C PRO A 580 37.02 -63.36 26.77
N ASP A 581 36.75 -64.59 27.22
CA ASP A 581 37.52 -65.25 28.29
C ASP A 581 38.33 -66.48 27.85
N GLY A 582 38.60 -66.69 26.55
CA GLY A 582 39.34 -67.87 26.07
C GLY A 582 40.84 -67.91 26.42
N ASN A 583 41.43 -69.10 26.30
CA ASN A 583 42.88 -69.28 26.39
C ASN A 583 43.61 -68.65 25.19
N VAL A 584 44.88 -68.31 25.39
CA VAL A 584 45.80 -67.86 24.33
C VAL A 584 46.53 -69.07 23.75
N PHE A 585 46.62 -69.12 22.42
CA PHE A 585 47.36 -70.13 21.67
C PHE A 585 48.45 -69.45 20.84
N ASP A 586 49.70 -69.63 21.25
CA ASP A 586 50.87 -69.04 20.62
C ASP A 586 51.46 -69.95 19.54
N LEU A 587 52.00 -69.33 18.48
CA LEU A 587 52.73 -70.00 17.41
C LEU A 587 53.98 -69.17 17.05
N PRO A 588 55.17 -69.81 16.96
CA PRO A 588 56.37 -69.13 16.47
C PRO A 588 56.20 -68.78 14.99
N VAL A 589 56.62 -67.58 14.61
CA VAL A 589 56.43 -67.06 13.25
C VAL A 589 57.64 -67.43 12.38
N LYS A 590 57.39 -67.99 11.19
CA LYS A 590 58.46 -68.30 10.23
C LYS A 590 58.84 -67.04 9.46
N ARG A 591 60.14 -66.70 9.44
CA ARG A 591 60.71 -65.59 8.68
C ARG A 591 61.31 -66.06 7.36
N THR A 592 61.18 -65.27 6.30
CA THR A 592 61.82 -65.50 4.98
C THR A 592 61.88 -64.15 4.25
N ASP A 593 63.07 -63.74 3.79
CA ASP A 593 63.29 -62.56 2.92
C ASP A 593 62.58 -61.27 3.36
N GLY A 594 62.77 -60.84 4.61
CA GLY A 594 62.14 -59.62 5.17
C GLY A 594 60.63 -59.73 5.38
N ARG A 595 60.05 -60.92 5.22
CA ARG A 595 58.64 -61.23 5.46
C ARG A 595 58.48 -62.30 6.53
N PHE A 596 57.30 -62.30 7.14
CA PHE A 596 56.92 -63.25 8.17
C PHE A 596 55.68 -64.04 7.73
N SER A 597 55.51 -65.27 8.23
CA SER A 597 54.22 -65.96 8.17
C SER A 597 54.04 -67.04 9.24
N CYS A 598 52.79 -67.22 9.67
CA CYS A 598 52.34 -68.33 10.51
C CYS A 598 51.07 -68.96 9.91
N VAL A 599 50.79 -70.21 10.30
CA VAL A 599 49.55 -70.92 9.91
C VAL A 599 48.99 -71.55 11.17
N PHE A 600 47.75 -71.23 11.51
CA PHE A 600 47.09 -71.73 12.71
C PHE A 600 46.59 -73.16 12.49
N PRO A 601 46.90 -74.11 13.41
CA PRO A 601 46.36 -75.47 13.33
C PRO A 601 44.83 -75.50 13.39
N GLU A 602 44.24 -76.43 12.67
CA GLU A 602 42.77 -76.63 12.59
C GLU A 602 42.15 -76.85 13.98
N SER A 603 42.89 -77.46 14.90
CA SER A 603 42.50 -77.68 16.30
C SER A 603 42.29 -76.39 17.10
N VAL A 604 43.04 -75.32 16.80
CA VAL A 604 42.94 -74.02 17.50
C VAL A 604 41.67 -73.27 17.10
N LEU A 605 41.23 -73.45 15.86
CA LEU A 605 40.02 -72.84 15.30
C LEU A 605 38.86 -73.86 15.16
N ALA A 606 38.91 -74.97 15.90
CA ALA A 606 37.91 -76.04 15.81
C ALA A 606 36.53 -75.65 16.37
N ALA A 607 36.47 -74.70 17.32
CA ALA A 607 35.22 -74.30 17.97
C ALA A 607 34.62 -73.02 17.36
N SER A 608 33.31 -73.01 17.13
CA SER A 608 32.55 -71.81 16.73
C SER A 608 32.71 -70.71 17.79
N GLY A 609 33.14 -69.52 17.38
CA GLY A 609 33.54 -68.46 18.31
C GLY A 609 33.99 -67.17 17.62
N ASN A 610 34.02 -66.07 18.38
CA ASN A 610 34.69 -64.84 17.97
C ASN A 610 36.12 -64.87 18.54
N TYR A 611 37.11 -64.67 17.69
CA TYR A 611 38.53 -64.79 18.00
C TYR A 611 39.28 -63.51 17.69
N ARG A 612 40.41 -63.32 18.35
CA ARG A 612 41.32 -62.20 18.17
C ARG A 612 42.70 -62.76 17.89
N VAL A 613 43.26 -62.34 16.77
CA VAL A 613 44.55 -62.81 16.25
C VAL A 613 45.50 -61.63 16.37
N GLN A 614 46.53 -61.78 17.19
CA GLN A 614 47.53 -60.75 17.46
C GLN A 614 48.90 -61.24 17.00
N VAL A 615 49.69 -60.33 16.46
CA VAL A 615 51.12 -60.54 16.24
C VAL A 615 51.86 -59.72 17.29
N LEU A 616 52.77 -60.36 17.99
CA LEU A 616 53.54 -59.84 19.11
C LEU A 616 55.01 -59.73 18.71
N ALA A 617 55.59 -58.55 18.92
CA ALA A 617 57.02 -58.31 18.90
C ALA A 617 57.60 -58.49 20.30
N GLN A 618 58.58 -59.39 20.46
CA GLN A 618 59.37 -59.49 21.67
C GLN A 618 60.54 -58.49 21.64
N LEU A 619 60.38 -57.38 22.35
CA LEU A 619 61.41 -56.35 22.54
C LEU A 619 62.21 -56.62 23.84
N ALA A 620 63.34 -55.93 24.01
CA ALA A 620 64.14 -56.00 25.24
C ALA A 620 63.37 -55.48 26.48
N GLU A 621 62.46 -54.53 26.26
CA GLU A 621 61.60 -53.87 27.26
C GLU A 621 60.27 -54.62 27.52
N GLY A 622 59.95 -55.68 26.77
CA GLY A 622 58.70 -56.45 26.92
C GLY A 622 58.07 -56.88 25.58
N SER A 623 56.85 -57.41 25.61
CA SER A 623 56.11 -57.80 24.40
C SER A 623 55.14 -56.70 23.94
N ALA A 624 55.26 -56.23 22.69
CA ALA A 624 54.35 -55.25 22.08
C ALA A 624 53.43 -55.90 21.02
N VAL A 625 52.16 -55.45 20.93
CA VAL A 625 51.26 -55.88 19.84
C VAL A 625 51.55 -55.05 18.59
N VAL A 626 52.05 -55.69 17.53
CA VAL A 626 52.37 -55.04 16.25
C VAL A 626 51.22 -55.13 15.25
N ALA A 627 50.41 -56.19 15.33
CA ALA A 627 49.20 -56.33 14.54
C ALA A 627 48.09 -57.00 15.32
N ASP A 628 46.86 -56.62 14.98
CA ASP A 628 45.64 -57.05 15.65
C ASP A 628 44.53 -57.23 14.60
N ARG A 629 43.83 -58.36 14.64
CA ARG A 629 42.78 -58.75 13.69
C ARG A 629 41.66 -59.49 14.40
N SER A 630 40.41 -59.21 14.02
CA SER A 630 39.22 -59.94 14.51
C SER A 630 38.79 -61.02 13.52
N LEU A 631 38.50 -62.21 14.02
CA LEU A 631 38.12 -63.39 13.23
C LEU A 631 36.84 -64.03 13.77
N VAL A 632 35.86 -64.25 12.91
CA VAL A 632 34.65 -65.02 13.23
C VAL A 632 34.81 -66.47 12.73
N VAL A 633 34.80 -67.44 13.63
CA VAL A 633 34.84 -68.87 13.27
C VAL A 633 33.44 -69.45 13.40
N GLY A 634 32.92 -70.03 12.32
CA GLY A 634 31.58 -70.61 12.26
C GLY A 634 30.48 -69.55 12.34
N ASN A 635 29.45 -69.83 13.15
CA ASN A 635 28.34 -68.95 13.43
C ASN A 635 28.18 -68.81 14.96
N PRO A 636 29.03 -68.01 15.63
CA PRO A 636 28.87 -67.72 17.04
C PRO A 636 27.74 -66.70 17.26
N PRO A 637 27.20 -66.60 18.48
CA PRO A 637 26.44 -65.43 18.88
C PRO A 637 27.27 -64.14 18.68
N PRO A 638 26.62 -63.00 18.36
CA PRO A 638 27.30 -61.71 18.42
C PRO A 638 27.76 -61.43 19.86
N LEU A 639 28.90 -60.76 20.03
CA LEU A 639 29.46 -60.45 21.35
C LEU A 639 28.60 -59.43 22.15
N GLY A 640 27.64 -58.77 21.49
CA GLY A 640 26.87 -57.69 22.10
C GLY A 640 27.70 -56.44 22.36
N LYS A 641 27.19 -55.56 23.22
CA LYS A 641 27.96 -54.45 23.79
C LYS A 641 28.63 -54.94 25.07
N LEU A 642 29.85 -54.48 25.36
CA LEU A 642 30.42 -54.64 26.70
C LEU A 642 29.78 -53.60 27.62
N VAL A 643 29.39 -54.03 28.82
CA VAL A 643 28.86 -53.16 29.87
C VAL A 643 29.77 -53.29 31.10
N LEU A 644 30.42 -52.20 31.48
CA LEU A 644 31.32 -52.13 32.63
C LEU A 644 30.67 -51.30 33.74
N ALA A 645 30.44 -51.93 34.90
CA ALA A 645 30.01 -51.27 36.12
C ALA A 645 31.24 -50.71 36.86
N VAL A 646 31.64 -49.49 36.51
CA VAL A 646 32.73 -48.77 37.16
C VAL A 646 32.20 -48.17 38.46
N MET A 647 32.68 -48.66 39.60
CA MET A 647 32.34 -48.12 40.92
C MET A 647 33.44 -47.14 41.37
N PRO A 648 33.10 -46.09 42.13
CA PRO A 648 34.10 -45.30 42.85
C PRO A 648 34.82 -46.18 43.88
N TYR A 649 36.10 -45.90 44.10
CA TYR A 649 36.98 -46.67 45.00
C TYR A 649 37.66 -45.72 45.97
N ARG A 650 37.95 -46.20 47.19
CA ARG A 650 38.40 -45.35 48.32
C ARG A 650 39.88 -44.98 48.29
N GLY A 651 40.64 -45.56 47.37
CA GLY A 651 42.08 -45.34 47.19
C GLY A 651 42.79 -46.56 46.59
N PRO A 652 44.12 -46.51 46.42
CA PRO A 652 44.91 -47.54 45.73
C PRO A 652 44.69 -48.98 46.23
N GLU A 653 44.61 -49.19 47.54
CA GLU A 653 44.39 -50.52 48.15
C GLU A 653 43.02 -51.14 47.82
N ASP A 654 41.99 -50.30 47.64
CA ASP A 654 40.64 -50.75 47.25
C ASP A 654 40.63 -51.14 45.76
N ALA A 655 41.27 -50.33 44.90
CA ALA A 655 41.49 -50.64 43.50
C ALA A 655 42.31 -51.94 43.31
N ARG A 656 43.40 -52.11 44.07
CA ARG A 656 44.22 -53.33 44.15
C ARG A 656 43.39 -54.55 44.54
N SER A 657 42.57 -54.42 45.58
CA SER A 657 41.67 -55.48 46.07
C SER A 657 40.51 -55.79 45.10
N ARG A 658 40.12 -54.84 44.26
CA ARG A 658 39.11 -55.01 43.19
C ARG A 658 39.71 -55.69 41.96
N LEU A 659 40.85 -55.24 41.47
CA LEU A 659 41.57 -55.83 40.34
C LEU A 659 41.97 -57.28 40.62
N SER A 660 42.48 -57.57 41.82
CA SER A 660 42.75 -58.94 42.28
C SER A 660 41.50 -59.83 42.15
N ARG A 661 40.34 -59.40 42.66
CA ARG A 661 39.09 -60.16 42.53
C ARG A 661 38.67 -60.41 41.08
N MET A 662 38.90 -59.45 40.17
CA MET A 662 38.62 -59.63 38.74
C MET A 662 39.54 -60.68 38.10
N ILE A 663 40.85 -60.64 38.42
CA ILE A 663 41.84 -61.64 37.98
C ILE A 663 41.46 -63.05 38.48
N GLN A 664 41.13 -63.20 39.76
CA GLN A 664 40.72 -64.48 40.34
C GLN A 664 39.41 -64.99 39.70
N ALA A 665 38.45 -64.10 39.43
CA ALA A 665 37.20 -64.47 38.75
C ALA A 665 37.44 -64.94 37.31
N ALA A 666 38.36 -64.31 36.57
CA ALA A 666 38.74 -64.74 35.22
C ALA A 666 39.41 -66.13 35.23
N ARG A 667 40.31 -66.37 36.18
CA ARG A 667 40.93 -67.69 36.40
C ARG A 667 39.90 -68.76 36.79
N SER A 668 38.96 -68.41 37.68
CA SER A 668 37.87 -69.31 38.11
C SER A 668 36.93 -69.70 36.96
N ARG A 669 36.62 -68.81 36.01
CA ARG A 669 35.82 -69.12 34.80
C ARG A 669 36.47 -70.15 33.88
N LEU A 670 37.78 -70.36 33.99
CA LEU A 670 38.59 -71.28 33.20
C LEU A 670 39.08 -72.50 34.00
N GLU A 671 38.50 -72.72 35.19
CA GLU A 671 38.86 -73.82 36.11
C GLU A 671 40.35 -73.81 36.50
N LEU A 672 40.96 -72.63 36.56
CA LEU A 672 42.37 -72.46 36.93
C LEU A 672 42.53 -72.27 38.44
N PRO A 673 43.66 -72.72 39.04
CA PRO A 673 43.97 -72.44 40.44
C PRO A 673 43.97 -70.94 40.76
N ALA A 674 43.45 -70.57 41.93
CA ALA A 674 43.58 -69.21 42.43
C ALA A 674 45.05 -68.85 42.69
N LEU A 675 45.42 -67.59 42.50
CA LEU A 675 46.76 -67.08 42.77
C LEU A 675 46.88 -66.63 44.24
N GLU A 676 47.85 -67.15 44.97
CA GLU A 676 48.11 -66.75 46.36
C GLU A 676 48.97 -65.48 46.42
N ALA A 677 48.65 -64.56 47.34
CA ALA A 677 49.40 -63.31 47.49
C ALA A 677 50.75 -63.56 48.19
N HIS A 678 51.88 -63.35 47.50
CA HIS A 678 53.21 -63.56 48.07
C HIS A 678 53.91 -62.23 48.42
N PRO A 679 54.44 -62.03 49.65
CA PRO A 679 55.01 -60.75 50.08
C PRO A 679 56.12 -60.20 49.18
N GLN A 680 57.09 -61.03 48.77
CA GLN A 680 58.20 -60.59 47.94
C GLN A 680 57.74 -60.12 46.55
N LEU A 681 56.72 -60.76 45.97
CA LEU A 681 56.12 -60.32 44.72
C LEU A 681 55.32 -59.03 44.88
N MET A 682 54.69 -58.80 46.05
CA MET A 682 54.02 -57.52 46.36
C MET A 682 55.03 -56.37 46.52
N ASP A 683 56.21 -56.62 47.11
CA ASP A 683 57.29 -55.64 47.20
C ASP A 683 57.89 -55.35 45.82
N ALA A 684 58.16 -56.38 45.02
CA ALA A 684 58.62 -56.22 43.64
C ALA A 684 57.60 -55.44 42.78
N ALA A 685 56.31 -55.78 42.85
CA ALA A 685 55.27 -55.07 42.09
C ALA A 685 55.17 -53.60 42.50
N ARG A 686 55.38 -53.27 43.78
CA ARG A 686 55.41 -51.88 44.27
C ARG A 686 56.62 -51.10 43.76
N ALA A 687 57.81 -51.71 43.75
CA ALA A 687 59.00 -51.08 43.17
C ALA A 687 58.80 -50.80 41.66
N ARG A 688 58.37 -51.81 40.91
CA ARG A 688 58.15 -51.72 39.45
C ARG A 688 57.04 -50.73 39.08
N LEU A 689 56.02 -50.59 39.93
CA LEU A 689 55.00 -49.53 39.78
C LEU A 689 55.60 -48.13 40.02
N TRP A 690 56.46 -47.97 41.03
CA TRP A 690 57.13 -46.69 41.30
C TRP A 690 58.08 -46.29 40.17
N ASP A 691 58.83 -47.25 39.59
CA ASP A 691 59.66 -47.04 38.40
C ASP A 691 58.82 -46.59 37.20
N ALA A 692 57.67 -47.24 36.97
CA ALA A 692 56.76 -46.94 35.86
C ALA A 692 56.11 -45.55 36.01
N LEU A 693 55.70 -45.17 37.22
CA LEU A 693 55.19 -43.83 37.53
C LEU A 693 56.27 -42.75 37.37
N SER A 694 57.52 -43.05 37.78
CA SER A 694 58.64 -42.10 37.71
C SER A 694 59.19 -41.90 36.28
N SER A 695 59.04 -42.91 35.41
CA SER A 695 59.47 -42.88 34.01
C SER A 695 58.35 -42.50 33.03
N GLY A 696 57.08 -42.57 33.45
CA GLY A 696 55.91 -42.34 32.60
C GLY A 696 55.62 -43.49 31.61
N GLY A 697 56.20 -44.66 31.81
CA GLY A 697 56.15 -45.79 30.87
C GLY A 697 56.28 -47.16 31.53
N HIS A 698 56.54 -48.21 30.75
CA HIS A 698 56.90 -49.52 31.29
C HIS A 698 58.33 -49.45 31.85
N ALA A 699 58.61 -50.08 32.99
CA ALA A 699 59.96 -50.21 33.49
C ALA A 699 60.83 -50.99 32.48
N THR A 700 62.00 -50.42 32.13
CA THR A 700 62.79 -50.82 30.95
C THR A 700 63.71 -52.03 31.17
N GLU A 701 64.08 -52.32 32.42
CA GLU A 701 64.87 -53.51 32.75
C GLU A 701 63.94 -54.74 32.87
N PRO A 702 64.37 -55.95 32.48
CA PRO A 702 63.60 -57.17 32.71
C PRO A 702 63.32 -57.41 34.20
N THR A 703 62.17 -57.98 34.51
CA THR A 703 61.88 -58.42 35.88
C THR A 703 62.73 -59.64 36.24
N ALA A 704 63.15 -59.74 37.51
CA ALA A 704 63.86 -60.92 38.04
C ALA A 704 62.91 -62.08 38.41
N TRP A 705 61.61 -61.92 38.15
CA TRP A 705 60.52 -62.82 38.51
C TRP A 705 59.81 -63.35 37.25
N GLY A 706 59.07 -64.45 37.38
CA GLY A 706 58.58 -65.28 36.27
C GLY A 706 57.82 -64.57 35.14
N ALA A 707 56.81 -63.75 35.47
CA ALA A 707 56.10 -62.94 34.47
C ALA A 707 55.57 -61.63 35.06
N GLU A 708 55.66 -60.55 34.28
CA GLU A 708 55.13 -59.22 34.63
C GLU A 708 54.01 -58.80 33.67
N SER A 709 53.12 -57.92 34.11
CA SER A 709 52.08 -57.30 33.28
C SER A 709 51.71 -55.92 33.82
N PHE A 710 52.09 -54.88 33.07
CA PHE A 710 51.80 -53.48 33.34
C PHE A 710 50.62 -52.99 32.48
N THR A 711 49.69 -52.25 33.07
CA THR A 711 48.59 -51.60 32.34
C THR A 711 48.18 -50.29 33.04
N ARG A 712 47.77 -49.30 32.23
CA ARG A 712 47.17 -48.02 32.65
C ARG A 712 45.78 -47.86 32.04
N GLY A 713 44.82 -47.30 32.78
CA GLY A 713 43.51 -46.95 32.23
C GLY A 713 42.56 -46.26 33.22
N PRO A 714 41.45 -45.64 32.74
CA PRO A 714 40.63 -44.72 33.54
C PRO A 714 39.69 -45.37 34.57
N SER A 715 39.76 -46.70 34.74
CA SER A 715 39.09 -47.42 35.83
C SER A 715 39.71 -48.80 36.05
N VAL A 716 39.37 -49.44 37.18
CA VAL A 716 39.81 -50.82 37.48
C VAL A 716 39.29 -51.80 36.41
N GLU A 717 38.07 -51.58 35.95
CA GLU A 717 37.38 -52.44 34.98
C GLU A 717 38.02 -52.34 33.59
N GLU A 718 38.42 -51.13 33.18
CA GLU A 718 39.11 -50.88 31.93
C GLU A 718 40.55 -51.39 31.97
N VAL A 719 41.28 -51.20 33.08
CA VAL A 719 42.61 -51.82 33.32
C VAL A 719 42.53 -53.35 33.20
N PHE A 720 41.56 -54.00 33.86
CA PHE A 720 41.37 -55.44 33.72
C PHE A 720 41.03 -55.85 32.28
N THR A 721 40.19 -55.07 31.59
CA THR A 721 39.80 -55.34 30.20
C THR A 721 40.98 -55.21 29.24
N PHE A 722 41.88 -54.24 29.44
CA PHE A 722 43.11 -54.09 28.65
C PHE A 722 44.06 -55.28 28.86
N MET A 723 44.28 -55.70 30.12
CA MET A 723 45.05 -56.91 30.43
C MET A 723 44.47 -58.14 29.73
N MET A 724 43.14 -58.28 29.69
CA MET A 724 42.43 -59.39 29.06
C MET A 724 42.31 -59.30 27.53
N HIS A 725 42.56 -58.14 26.91
CA HIS A 725 42.59 -57.98 25.44
C HIS A 725 44.02 -57.96 24.86
N SER A 726 45.06 -57.93 25.70
CA SER A 726 46.47 -58.13 25.31
C SER A 726 46.85 -59.59 25.42
N ALA A 727 47.17 -60.27 24.31
CA ALA A 727 47.52 -61.69 24.33
C ALA A 727 48.68 -62.01 25.28
N ALA A 728 49.71 -61.15 25.34
CA ALA A 728 50.87 -61.36 26.22
C ALA A 728 50.49 -61.31 27.72
N GLN A 729 49.74 -60.29 28.15
CA GLN A 729 49.34 -60.14 29.56
C GLN A 729 48.27 -61.15 29.96
N ARG A 730 47.30 -61.38 29.07
CA ARG A 730 46.28 -62.43 29.19
C ARG A 730 46.90 -63.80 29.41
N ARG A 731 47.91 -64.16 28.60
CA ARG A 731 48.65 -65.42 28.74
C ARG A 731 49.34 -65.53 30.09
N SER A 732 50.03 -64.49 30.54
CA SER A 732 50.68 -64.47 31.86
C SER A 732 49.66 -64.69 32.98
N ILE A 733 48.60 -63.87 33.02
CA ILE A 733 47.57 -63.90 34.07
C ILE A 733 46.78 -65.22 34.10
N LEU A 734 46.62 -65.88 32.96
CA LEU A 734 45.88 -67.13 32.83
C LEU A 734 46.77 -68.38 32.66
N ASN A 735 48.10 -68.27 32.87
CA ASN A 735 48.95 -69.46 32.92
C ASN A 735 48.55 -70.36 34.11
N ARG A 736 48.43 -71.67 33.84
CA ARG A 736 48.13 -72.73 34.82
C ARG A 736 49.26 -72.97 35.80
N GLU A 737 50.49 -72.65 35.42
CA GLU A 737 51.69 -72.99 36.18
C GLU A 737 51.91 -72.07 37.37
N TRP A 738 51.49 -70.80 37.30
CA TRP A 738 51.69 -69.82 38.38
C TRP A 738 50.79 -70.10 39.59
N LYS A 739 51.43 -70.16 40.76
CA LYS A 739 50.79 -70.25 42.08
C LYS A 739 50.68 -68.90 42.78
N HIS A 740 51.67 -68.03 42.60
CA HIS A 740 51.83 -66.82 43.42
C HIS A 740 51.71 -65.54 42.59
N MET A 741 51.17 -64.49 43.22
CA MET A 741 50.97 -63.18 42.61
C MET A 741 51.41 -62.05 43.54
N GLY A 742 52.14 -61.10 42.97
CA GLY A 742 52.24 -59.72 43.43
C GLY A 742 51.32 -58.84 42.59
N LEU A 743 50.65 -57.88 43.22
CA LEU A 743 49.84 -56.88 42.52
C LEU A 743 49.99 -55.55 43.24
N ALA A 744 50.47 -54.53 42.54
CA ALA A 744 50.46 -53.15 42.98
C ALA A 744 49.57 -52.31 42.06
N VAL A 745 48.89 -51.31 42.63
CA VAL A 745 48.00 -50.38 41.92
C VAL A 745 48.17 -49.00 42.56
N ASP A 746 48.16 -47.94 41.76
CA ASP A 746 48.11 -46.54 42.22
C ASP A 746 47.43 -45.65 41.16
N GLN A 747 47.30 -44.34 41.43
CA GLN A 747 46.73 -43.34 40.52
C GLN A 747 47.82 -42.47 39.85
N ASP A 748 47.66 -42.18 38.56
CA ASP A 748 48.40 -41.09 37.89
C ASP A 748 47.51 -40.35 36.88
N GLY A 749 47.51 -39.02 36.92
CA GLY A 749 46.72 -38.16 36.03
C GLY A 749 45.20 -38.38 36.07
N GLY A 750 44.69 -39.19 37.00
CA GLY A 750 43.29 -39.66 37.05
C GLY A 750 43.08 -41.07 36.48
N ASP A 751 44.07 -41.65 35.79
CA ASP A 751 44.09 -43.07 35.45
C ASP A 751 44.51 -43.92 36.66
N ILE A 752 44.15 -45.19 36.61
CA ILE A 752 44.70 -46.25 37.44
C ILE A 752 45.88 -46.88 36.69
N VAL A 753 47.01 -47.01 37.38
CA VAL A 753 48.21 -47.72 36.91
C VAL A 753 48.37 -49.00 37.74
N ALA A 754 48.58 -50.14 37.10
CA ALA A 754 48.64 -51.44 37.75
C ALA A 754 49.83 -52.27 37.23
N VAL A 755 50.53 -52.93 38.16
CA VAL A 755 51.59 -53.92 37.89
C VAL A 755 51.21 -55.24 38.56
N VAL A 756 51.08 -56.30 37.75
CA VAL A 756 50.96 -57.69 38.20
C VAL A 756 52.32 -58.37 38.00
N ILE A 757 52.81 -59.10 39.01
CA ILE A 757 53.95 -60.02 38.90
C ILE A 757 53.47 -61.42 39.31
N LEU A 758 53.86 -62.44 38.57
CA LEU A 758 53.41 -63.82 38.73
C LEU A 758 54.61 -64.76 38.78
N ASP A 759 54.62 -65.68 39.74
CA ASP A 759 55.73 -66.61 39.92
C ASP A 759 55.35 -67.88 40.71
N ASN A 760 56.36 -68.72 40.94
CA ASN A 760 56.33 -69.99 41.66
C ASN A 760 57.41 -70.12 42.77
N VAL A 761 58.12 -69.03 43.08
CA VAL A 761 59.14 -68.93 44.14
C VAL A 761 58.57 -69.23 45.52
#